data_AF-A0A1H2H7L1-F1
#
_entry.id   AF-A0A1H2H7L1-F1
#
_cell.length_a   1.000
_cell.length_b   1.000
_cell.length_c   1.000
_cell.angle_alpha   90.00
_cell.angle_beta   90.00
_cell.angle_gamma   90.00
#
_symmetry.space_group_name_H-M   'P 1'
#
loop_
_entity.id
_entity.type
_entity.pdbx_description
1 polymer ?
#
loop_
_entity_poly.entity_id
_entity_poly.type
_entity_poly.pdbx_seq_one_letter_code
_entity_poly.pdbx_strand_id
1 'polypeptide(L)'
;MEEGLLLIRDLAVVLSFAAAAGVLLRKIGISTVVAYLAAGMIVGPNTPPFSLVHDIARIHTLSELGLVFLMFFVGMELSLRRVRQLGAPLLLITAGTAGGVFWLSQGLTQALGWDPTAGLYVAGMLMVSSSAIITKTLGESGAMHERFARRAMGMMVLEDIVAVVMLALLATKGAAAHGGSGGGAEEFDLGKMLVLMGGFVALMVVAGILVVPSFLRGLSKVSDVDLRVAAVAGILLGIAYMAASAGYSVALGSFLFGMVVAETNYRERVEKAFTGVKAMFVVVFFVSVGMLINIHDVLAHWGLVLLVASFSIAARATAATLSQLVTGIPLSAAVRTALVVTPIGEFSYIIAQLAVDAKAVPLYFYSVAAGASVISAFLAPFLVRFSERIAEEVEKRQPAPLKWLLGGYRDRLTKTGARMDRSPLWVLTRGRIGQVVLEGLLFVGILGFSPMLRRSVGWTAEFLGVSAWMDELKWAFWGVVLVSALVLAVATWRNVAALGMIVSQAFFWEKGRKVGRFLDLAIQIGSGAVLLGVFYRLFPVYVPGGKVGWLLLLAAMISFLWFLRKRLIRWHSRLQFSMTRAFKEEVSRAKLRPGKTMREEDWGVDLVEVTIPQGVAYAGQSLRALGIRSRMGCTVVEIERQGVELANPHPDQSLYPGDRVLLVGGEKETAQTRAFLEREGKDEAESFRENTLETVLIPEGSPHLGRTLAELGVFTETGVQIIGIRREGKTFLNPSAKETFKAGDALLILATPEEGSQFEQWLLG
;
A
#
# COMPACT_ATOMS: atom_id res chain seq x y z
N MET A 1 19.95 7.16 39.26
CA MET A 1 20.92 8.03 38.55
C MET A 1 21.91 7.19 37.73
N GLU A 2 22.44 6.10 38.28
CA GLU A 2 23.36 5.19 37.57
C GLU A 2 22.76 4.53 36.31
N GLU A 3 21.53 4.02 36.35
CA GLU A 3 20.89 3.40 35.17
C GLU A 3 20.73 4.39 34.00
N GLY A 4 20.39 5.65 34.29
CA GLY A 4 20.27 6.69 33.26
C GLY A 4 21.61 7.03 32.61
N LEU A 5 22.70 7.08 33.39
CA LEU A 5 24.05 7.31 32.86
C LEU A 5 24.53 6.13 31.99
N LEU A 6 24.20 4.90 32.37
CA LEU A 6 24.51 3.71 31.59
C LEU A 6 23.76 3.70 30.25
N LEU A 7 22.48 4.08 30.24
CA LEU A 7 21.72 4.19 29.00
C LEU A 7 22.31 5.26 28.04
N ILE A 8 22.70 6.42 28.57
CA ILE A 8 23.33 7.48 27.78
C ILE A 8 24.67 7.00 27.19
N ARG A 9 25.49 6.32 28.00
CA ARG A 9 26.74 5.72 27.55
C ARG A 9 26.50 4.71 26.42
N ASP A 10 25.55 3.79 26.60
CA ASP A 10 25.24 2.76 25.62
C ASP A 10 24.77 3.39 24.30
N LEU A 11 23.91 4.41 24.37
CA LEU A 11 23.45 5.16 23.20
C LEU A 11 24.61 5.89 22.49
N ALA A 12 25.51 6.52 23.23
CA ALA A 12 26.68 7.19 22.68
C ALA A 12 27.62 6.21 21.94
N VAL A 13 27.85 5.03 22.51
CA VAL A 13 28.64 3.96 21.89
C VAL A 13 27.96 3.47 20.62
N VAL A 14 26.66 3.15 20.70
CA VAL A 14 25.84 2.67 19.57
C VAL A 14 25.93 3.62 18.38
N LEU A 15 25.70 4.92 18.60
CA LEU A 15 25.73 5.91 17.52
C LEU A 15 27.13 6.13 16.95
N SER A 16 28.16 6.14 17.81
CA SER A 16 29.55 6.35 17.38
C SER A 16 30.06 5.21 16.50
N PHE A 17 29.83 3.97 16.91
CA PHE A 17 30.25 2.79 16.13
C PHE A 17 29.44 2.64 14.85
N ALA A 18 28.14 2.94 14.88
CA ALA A 18 27.33 2.93 13.67
C ALA A 18 27.79 3.95 12.63
N ALA A 19 28.16 5.16 13.06
CA ALA A 19 28.72 6.18 12.19
C ALA A 19 30.04 5.71 11.57
N ALA A 20 30.95 5.15 12.37
CA ALA A 20 32.22 4.63 11.90
C ALA A 20 32.05 3.47 10.91
N ALA A 21 31.23 2.47 11.26
CA ALA A 21 30.93 1.33 10.40
C ALA A 21 30.23 1.74 9.11
N GLY A 22 29.28 2.68 9.20
CA GLY A 22 28.57 3.25 8.05
C GLY A 22 29.53 3.91 7.06
N VAL A 23 30.46 4.75 7.54
CA VAL A 23 31.47 5.39 6.68
C VAL A 23 32.39 4.34 6.03
N LEU A 24 32.82 3.34 6.78
CA LEU A 24 33.75 2.31 6.29
C LEU A 24 33.10 1.39 5.26
N LEU A 25 31.91 0.86 5.56
CA LEU A 25 31.24 -0.14 4.73
C LEU A 25 30.50 0.49 3.54
N ARG A 26 30.08 1.76 3.65
CA ARG A 26 29.53 2.49 2.49
C ARG A 26 30.57 2.68 1.38
N LYS A 27 31.86 2.82 1.72
CA LYS A 27 32.95 2.87 0.70
C LYS A 27 33.06 1.56 -0.10
N ILE A 28 32.62 0.44 0.46
CA ILE A 28 32.67 -0.90 -0.16
C ILE A 28 31.37 -1.21 -0.92
N GLY A 29 30.41 -0.27 -0.98
CA GLY A 29 29.12 -0.48 -1.64
C GLY A 29 28.11 -1.32 -0.84
N ILE A 30 28.43 -1.70 0.39
CA ILE A 30 27.54 -2.47 1.27
C ILE A 30 26.33 -1.60 1.70
N SER A 31 25.17 -2.23 1.93
CA SER A 31 23.98 -1.54 2.43
C SER A 31 24.21 -0.99 3.84
N THR A 32 23.70 0.21 4.10
CA THR A 32 23.84 0.87 5.41
C THR A 32 23.24 0.05 6.56
N VAL A 33 22.16 -0.69 6.30
CA VAL A 33 21.53 -1.58 7.30
C VAL A 33 22.49 -2.68 7.74
N VAL A 34 23.18 -3.31 6.78
CA VAL A 34 24.18 -4.36 7.06
C VAL A 34 25.35 -3.77 7.86
N ALA A 35 25.73 -2.53 7.58
CA ALA A 35 26.75 -1.83 8.35
C ALA A 35 26.35 -1.57 9.81
N TYR A 36 25.09 -1.21 10.06
CA TYR A 36 24.58 -1.01 11.42
C TYR A 36 24.48 -2.33 12.20
N LEU A 37 24.05 -3.42 11.55
CA LEU A 37 24.06 -4.75 12.15
C LEU A 37 25.49 -5.19 12.51
N ALA A 38 26.46 -4.95 11.62
CA ALA A 38 27.87 -5.23 11.88
C ALA A 38 28.43 -4.41 13.04
N ALA A 39 28.07 -3.12 13.12
CA ALA A 39 28.42 -2.28 14.27
C ALA A 39 27.85 -2.84 15.57
N GLY A 40 26.60 -3.28 15.55
CA GLY A 40 25.95 -3.94 16.69
C GLY A 40 26.67 -5.22 17.10
N MET A 41 27.02 -6.09 16.15
CA MET A 41 27.79 -7.30 16.42
C MET A 41 29.12 -6.99 17.10
N ILE A 42 29.81 -5.93 16.69
CA ILE A 42 31.11 -5.52 17.25
C ILE A 42 30.96 -4.97 18.68
N VAL A 43 29.92 -4.18 18.93
CA VAL A 43 29.70 -3.49 20.22
C VAL A 43 29.01 -4.39 21.26
N GLY A 44 28.24 -5.36 20.79
CA GLY A 44 27.36 -6.19 21.59
C GLY A 44 28.08 -7.15 22.53
N PRO A 45 27.34 -7.74 23.48
CA PRO A 45 27.91 -8.59 24.52
C PRO A 45 28.49 -9.90 24.00
N ASN A 46 28.08 -10.32 22.80
CA ASN A 46 28.37 -11.65 22.26
C ASN A 46 29.66 -11.75 21.44
N THR A 47 30.49 -10.68 21.37
CA THR A 47 31.73 -10.65 20.57
C THR A 47 32.95 -10.28 21.42
N PRO A 48 33.58 -11.23 22.14
CA PRO A 48 34.81 -10.99 22.90
C PRO A 48 35.98 -10.61 21.97
N PRO A 49 36.90 -9.70 22.35
CA PRO A 49 37.04 -9.03 23.66
C PRO A 49 36.29 -7.68 23.79
N PHE A 50 35.55 -7.24 22.77
CA PHE A 50 34.98 -5.89 22.68
C PHE A 50 33.49 -5.84 23.07
N SER A 51 33.11 -6.36 24.25
CA SER A 51 31.76 -6.12 24.78
C SER A 51 31.73 -4.73 25.41
N LEU A 52 31.19 -3.73 24.71
CA LEU A 52 31.06 -2.38 25.26
C LEU A 52 29.71 -2.19 25.97
N VAL A 53 28.66 -2.85 25.47
CA VAL A 53 27.31 -2.85 26.05
C VAL A 53 27.00 -4.27 26.55
N HIS A 54 26.75 -4.40 27.85
CA HIS A 54 26.64 -5.71 28.51
C HIS A 54 25.20 -6.10 28.86
N ASP A 55 24.31 -5.13 29.00
CA ASP A 55 22.97 -5.35 29.56
C ASP A 55 21.94 -5.59 28.46
N ILE A 56 21.51 -6.85 28.36
CA ILE A 56 20.50 -7.30 27.40
C ILE A 56 19.17 -6.56 27.59
N ALA A 57 18.75 -6.23 28.83
CA ALA A 57 17.50 -5.51 29.06
C ALA A 57 17.53 -4.08 28.51
N ARG A 58 18.67 -3.39 28.62
CA ARG A 58 18.86 -2.06 28.00
C ARG A 58 18.91 -2.16 26.48
N ILE A 59 19.54 -3.19 25.93
CA ILE A 59 19.52 -3.47 24.49
C ILE A 59 18.09 -3.66 23.99
N HIS A 60 17.26 -4.44 24.70
CA HIS A 60 15.84 -4.60 24.37
C HIS A 60 15.10 -3.27 24.41
N THR A 61 15.28 -2.47 25.47
CA THR A 61 14.63 -1.15 25.60
C THR A 61 15.00 -0.21 24.44
N LEU A 62 16.29 -0.16 24.06
CA LEU A 62 16.75 0.62 22.91
C LEU A 62 16.15 0.10 21.59
N SER A 63 16.08 -1.22 21.43
CA SER A 63 15.49 -1.85 20.24
C SER A 63 14.00 -1.57 20.12
N GLU A 64 13.23 -1.61 21.21
CA GLU A 64 11.79 -1.33 21.22
C GLU A 64 11.51 0.13 20.88
N LEU A 65 12.29 1.06 21.43
CA LEU A 65 12.17 2.47 21.14
C LEU A 65 12.55 2.78 19.68
N GLY A 66 13.64 2.18 19.18
CA GLY A 66 14.00 2.25 17.76
C GLY A 66 12.91 1.66 16.86
N LEU A 67 12.29 0.56 17.27
CA LEU A 67 11.21 -0.12 16.57
C LEU A 67 9.96 0.76 16.47
N VAL A 68 9.55 1.46 17.54
CA VAL A 68 8.43 2.42 17.51
C VAL A 68 8.59 3.41 16.37
N PHE A 69 9.74 4.09 16.33
CA PHE A 69 10.00 5.10 15.33
C PHE A 69 10.14 4.50 13.94
N LEU A 70 10.87 3.38 13.78
CA LEU A 70 10.99 2.68 12.50
C LEU A 70 9.61 2.32 11.93
N MET A 71 8.76 1.68 12.74
CA MET A 71 7.41 1.27 12.33
C MET A 71 6.53 2.47 12.00
N PHE A 72 6.67 3.57 12.73
CA PHE A 72 6.01 4.84 12.38
C PHE A 72 6.43 5.36 11.01
N PHE A 73 7.73 5.36 10.68
CA PHE A 73 8.21 5.80 9.37
C PHE A 73 7.74 4.89 8.24
N VAL A 74 7.78 3.57 8.44
CA VAL A 74 7.23 2.63 7.46
C VAL A 74 5.73 2.88 7.27
N GLY A 75 5.00 3.07 8.36
CA GLY A 75 3.58 3.43 8.30
C GLY A 75 3.34 4.72 7.52
N MET A 76 4.19 5.75 7.69
CA MET A 76 4.11 6.99 6.92
C MET A 76 4.40 6.79 5.43
N GLU A 77 5.31 5.88 5.08
CA GLU A 77 5.65 5.59 3.68
C GLU A 77 4.48 4.93 2.93
N LEU A 78 3.69 4.11 3.63
CA LEU A 78 2.50 3.45 3.10
C LEU A 78 1.28 4.38 3.09
N SER A 79 0.85 4.79 1.90
CA SER A 79 -0.47 5.42 1.72
C SER A 79 -1.50 4.40 1.25
N LEU A 80 -2.68 4.42 1.86
CA LEU A 80 -3.85 3.63 1.44
C LEU A 80 -4.23 3.95 0.00
N ARG A 81 -4.00 5.20 -0.43
CA ARG A 81 -4.17 5.63 -1.82
C ARG A 81 -3.25 4.85 -2.76
N ARG A 82 -1.94 4.79 -2.47
CA ARG A 82 -0.97 4.06 -3.29
C ARG A 82 -1.28 2.57 -3.33
N VAL A 83 -1.63 1.96 -2.20
CA VAL A 83 -2.04 0.54 -2.13
C VAL A 83 -3.21 0.25 -3.07
N ARG A 84 -4.19 1.15 -3.14
CA ARG A 84 -5.34 1.01 -4.05
C ARG A 84 -4.96 1.15 -5.52
N GLN A 85 -4.00 2.01 -5.84
CA GLN A 85 -3.49 2.22 -7.22
C GLN A 85 -2.71 1.00 -7.74
N LEU A 86 -2.09 0.21 -6.86
CA LEU A 86 -1.35 -1.02 -7.24
C LEU A 86 -2.25 -2.11 -7.86
N GLY A 87 -3.56 -2.07 -7.59
CA GLY A 87 -4.55 -2.93 -8.23
C GLY A 87 -4.67 -4.34 -7.62
N ALA A 88 -5.81 -4.97 -7.88
CA ALA A 88 -6.13 -6.32 -7.40
C ALA A 88 -5.13 -7.42 -7.83
N PRO A 89 -4.55 -7.41 -9.04
CA PRO A 89 -3.57 -8.43 -9.43
C PRO A 89 -2.35 -8.46 -8.52
N LEU A 90 -1.81 -7.30 -8.12
CA LEU A 90 -0.62 -7.24 -7.28
C LEU A 90 -0.89 -7.68 -5.85
N LEU A 91 -2.08 -7.37 -5.33
CA LEU A 91 -2.57 -7.91 -4.05
C LEU A 91 -2.65 -9.43 -4.08
N LEU A 92 -3.21 -10.02 -5.14
CA LEU A 92 -3.29 -11.48 -5.29
C LEU A 92 -1.90 -12.12 -5.41
N ILE A 93 -0.98 -11.49 -6.14
CA ILE A 93 0.40 -12.00 -6.25
C ILE A 93 1.07 -12.00 -4.88
N THR A 94 0.97 -10.89 -4.15
CA THR A 94 1.64 -10.74 -2.85
C THR A 94 1.04 -11.70 -1.82
N ALA A 95 -0.29 -11.79 -1.75
CA ALA A 95 -1.00 -12.73 -0.88
C ALA A 95 -0.69 -14.19 -1.24
N GLY A 96 -0.64 -14.52 -2.53
CA GLY A 96 -0.23 -15.84 -3.02
C GLY A 96 1.21 -16.16 -2.66
N THR A 97 2.12 -15.18 -2.74
CA THR A 97 3.53 -15.35 -2.40
C THR A 97 3.67 -15.62 -0.91
N ALA A 98 3.03 -14.80 -0.07
CA ALA A 98 3.01 -15.00 1.38
C ALA A 98 2.43 -16.37 1.75
N GLY A 99 1.30 -16.77 1.14
CA GLY A 99 0.68 -18.08 1.36
C GLY A 99 1.55 -19.24 0.88
N GLY A 100 2.24 -19.10 -0.25
CA GLY A 100 3.18 -20.11 -0.75
C GLY A 100 4.37 -20.29 0.18
N VAL A 101 4.98 -19.17 0.62
CA VAL A 101 6.08 -19.18 1.60
C VAL A 101 5.62 -19.77 2.93
N PHE A 102 4.38 -19.48 3.37
CA PHE A 102 3.79 -20.08 4.56
C PHE A 102 3.85 -21.61 4.51
N TRP A 103 3.23 -22.20 3.47
CA TRP A 103 3.14 -23.64 3.33
C TRP A 103 4.50 -24.31 3.18
N LEU A 104 5.40 -23.71 2.40
CA LEU A 104 6.76 -24.21 2.27
C LEU A 104 7.52 -24.17 3.60
N SER A 105 7.39 -23.08 4.37
CA SER A 105 8.08 -22.92 5.66
C SER A 105 7.54 -23.90 6.71
N GLN A 106 6.22 -24.14 6.73
CA GLN A 106 5.61 -25.17 7.56
C GLN A 106 6.17 -26.55 7.25
N GLY A 107 6.31 -26.89 5.95
CA GLY A 107 6.92 -28.13 5.51
C GLY A 107 8.39 -28.25 5.95
N LEU A 108 9.18 -27.18 5.84
CA LEU A 108 10.57 -27.16 6.31
C LEU A 108 10.66 -27.39 7.83
N THR A 109 9.88 -26.66 8.63
CA THR A 109 9.95 -26.80 10.08
C THR A 109 9.47 -28.16 10.56
N GLN A 110 8.44 -28.74 9.92
CA GLN A 110 8.00 -30.10 10.19
C GLN A 110 9.10 -31.13 9.84
N ALA A 111 9.80 -30.94 8.71
CA ALA A 111 10.93 -31.80 8.33
C ALA A 111 12.12 -31.69 9.29
N LEU A 112 12.31 -30.53 9.92
CA LEU A 112 13.30 -30.32 10.99
C LEU A 112 12.82 -30.81 12.37
N GLY A 113 11.60 -31.36 12.47
CA GLY A 113 11.01 -31.82 13.73
C GLY A 113 10.64 -30.69 14.70
N TRP A 114 10.51 -29.46 14.21
CA TRP A 114 10.13 -28.30 15.03
C TRP A 114 8.61 -28.24 15.18
N ASP A 115 8.18 -27.60 16.27
CA ASP A 115 6.76 -27.40 16.56
C ASP A 115 6.07 -26.55 15.47
N PRO A 116 4.80 -26.81 15.11
CA PRO A 116 4.08 -26.00 14.12
C PRO A 116 4.02 -24.50 14.45
N THR A 117 4.12 -24.12 15.72
CA THR A 117 4.24 -22.71 16.12
C THR A 117 5.55 -22.10 15.62
N ALA A 118 6.68 -22.80 15.70
CA ALA A 118 7.95 -22.39 15.11
C ALA A 118 7.80 -22.15 13.60
N GLY A 119 7.09 -23.04 12.91
CA GLY A 119 6.75 -22.90 11.48
C GLY A 119 6.02 -21.60 11.16
N LEU A 120 5.14 -21.12 12.04
CA LEU A 120 4.41 -19.86 11.85
C LEU A 120 5.35 -18.65 11.97
N TYR A 121 6.29 -18.67 12.91
CA TYR A 121 7.29 -17.60 13.06
C TYR A 121 8.30 -17.59 11.91
N VAL A 122 8.82 -18.77 11.52
CA VAL A 122 9.72 -18.92 10.36
C VAL A 122 9.02 -18.45 9.09
N ALA A 123 7.75 -18.83 8.89
CA ALA A 123 6.96 -18.34 7.77
C ALA A 123 6.82 -16.81 7.79
N GLY A 124 6.42 -16.22 8.92
CA GLY A 124 6.28 -14.76 9.04
C GLY A 124 7.58 -14.03 8.73
N MET A 125 8.71 -14.56 9.19
CA MET A 125 10.05 -14.03 8.90
C MET A 125 10.36 -14.07 7.40
N LEU A 126 10.04 -15.17 6.71
CA LEU A 126 10.40 -15.39 5.31
C LEU A 126 9.40 -14.81 4.31
N MET A 127 8.21 -14.40 4.73
CA MET A 127 7.16 -13.81 3.87
C MET A 127 7.49 -12.40 3.36
N VAL A 128 8.47 -11.71 3.96
CA VAL A 128 8.75 -10.30 3.70
C VAL A 128 10.16 -10.14 3.12
N SER A 129 10.30 -9.33 2.07
CA SER A 129 11.60 -8.99 1.49
C SER A 129 12.15 -7.63 1.94
N SER A 130 13.42 -7.36 1.64
CA SER A 130 14.08 -6.08 1.94
C SER A 130 13.85 -5.03 0.85
N SER A 131 12.99 -4.05 1.10
CA SER A 131 12.79 -2.90 0.21
C SER A 131 14.09 -2.11 -0.02
N ALA A 132 14.87 -1.86 1.04
CA ALA A 132 16.12 -1.11 0.97
C ALA A 132 17.20 -1.80 0.12
N ILE A 133 17.39 -3.11 0.26
CA ILE A 133 18.38 -3.85 -0.54
C ILE A 133 17.94 -3.88 -2.00
N ILE A 134 16.66 -4.16 -2.25
CA ILE A 134 16.19 -4.37 -3.62
C ILE A 134 16.16 -3.06 -4.41
N THR A 135 15.65 -1.98 -3.84
CA THR A 135 15.64 -0.65 -4.50
C THR A 135 17.05 -0.20 -4.85
N LYS A 136 18.01 -0.36 -3.93
CA LYS A 136 19.43 -0.05 -4.18
C LYS A 136 19.99 -0.92 -5.31
N THR A 137 19.76 -2.22 -5.27
CA THR A 137 20.29 -3.17 -6.26
C THR A 137 19.69 -2.94 -7.67
N LEU A 138 18.40 -2.59 -7.74
CA LEU A 138 17.73 -2.24 -9.00
C LEU A 138 18.22 -0.89 -9.55
N GLY A 139 18.50 0.08 -8.67
CA GLY A 139 19.11 1.35 -9.03
C GLY A 139 20.50 1.18 -9.63
N GLU A 140 21.37 0.42 -8.95
CA GLU A 140 22.74 0.16 -9.40
C GLU A 140 22.81 -0.65 -10.71
N SER A 141 21.81 -1.47 -11.00
CA SER A 141 21.71 -2.22 -12.25
C SER A 141 21.05 -1.44 -13.40
N GLY A 142 20.55 -0.22 -13.14
CA GLY A 142 19.82 0.59 -14.13
C GLY A 142 18.43 0.05 -14.49
N ALA A 143 17.92 -0.93 -13.74
CA ALA A 143 16.69 -1.64 -14.07
C ALA A 143 15.42 -1.06 -13.43
N MET A 144 15.50 0.07 -12.73
CA MET A 144 14.36 0.66 -11.98
C MET A 144 13.12 0.91 -12.84
N HIS A 145 13.30 1.28 -14.09
CA HIS A 145 12.20 1.59 -15.02
C HIS A 145 11.69 0.37 -15.78
N GLU A 146 12.16 -0.84 -15.46
CA GLU A 146 11.71 -2.07 -16.10
C GLU A 146 10.36 -2.55 -15.57
N ARG A 147 9.60 -3.24 -16.42
CA ARG A 147 8.27 -3.77 -16.05
C ARG A 147 8.34 -4.75 -14.87
N PHE A 148 9.41 -5.55 -14.80
CA PHE A 148 9.61 -6.52 -13.72
C PHE A 148 9.98 -5.83 -12.40
N ALA A 149 10.75 -4.74 -12.48
CA ALA A 149 11.18 -3.93 -11.34
C ALA A 149 10.00 -3.14 -10.75
N ARG A 150 9.15 -2.52 -11.57
CA ARG A 150 7.91 -1.89 -11.10
C ARG A 150 6.99 -2.88 -10.36
N ARG A 151 6.86 -4.11 -10.89
CA ARG A 151 6.12 -5.19 -10.23
C ARG A 151 6.75 -5.56 -8.89
N ALA A 152 8.07 -5.75 -8.85
CA ALA A 152 8.80 -6.02 -7.63
C ALA A 152 8.57 -4.91 -6.58
N MET A 153 8.76 -3.65 -6.94
CA MET A 153 8.59 -2.51 -6.03
C MET A 153 7.17 -2.45 -5.45
N GLY A 154 6.15 -2.68 -6.28
CA GLY A 154 4.78 -2.72 -5.79
C GLY A 154 4.48 -3.95 -4.92
N MET A 155 5.13 -5.10 -5.14
CA MET A 155 5.06 -6.23 -4.21
C MET A 155 5.66 -5.88 -2.85
N MET A 156 6.85 -5.27 -2.80
CA MET A 156 7.50 -4.89 -1.53
C MET A 156 6.59 -4.01 -0.65
N VAL A 157 5.93 -3.02 -1.25
CA VAL A 157 4.97 -2.14 -0.54
C VAL A 157 3.83 -2.95 0.11
N LEU A 158 3.34 -3.99 -0.57
CA LEU A 158 2.29 -4.86 -0.05
C LEU A 158 2.83 -5.90 0.95
N GLU A 159 4.07 -6.34 0.78
CA GLU A 159 4.76 -7.23 1.72
C GLU A 159 4.99 -6.55 3.08
N ASP A 160 5.27 -5.25 3.12
CA ASP A 160 5.38 -4.51 4.38
C ASP A 160 4.05 -4.54 5.17
N ILE A 161 2.90 -4.50 4.47
CA ILE A 161 1.59 -4.68 5.10
C ILE A 161 1.45 -6.11 5.63
N VAL A 162 1.85 -7.12 4.85
CA VAL A 162 1.88 -8.52 5.30
C VAL A 162 2.77 -8.67 6.52
N ALA A 163 3.93 -8.01 6.56
CA ALA A 163 4.87 -8.03 7.66
C ALA A 163 4.22 -7.56 8.96
N VAL A 164 3.54 -6.42 8.92
CA VAL A 164 2.89 -5.85 10.11
C VAL A 164 1.70 -6.69 10.56
N VAL A 165 0.90 -7.20 9.61
CA VAL A 165 -0.18 -8.13 9.91
C VAL A 165 0.37 -9.38 10.58
N MET A 166 1.46 -9.97 10.06
CA MET A 166 2.10 -11.13 10.67
C MET A 166 2.70 -10.81 12.04
N LEU A 167 3.35 -9.66 12.20
CA LEU A 167 3.93 -9.23 13.47
C LEU A 167 2.85 -9.08 14.55
N ALA A 168 1.71 -8.48 14.20
CA ALA A 168 0.55 -8.37 15.09
C ALA A 168 0.01 -9.76 15.47
N LEU A 169 -0.16 -10.65 14.48
CA LEU A 169 -0.67 -12.00 14.72
C LEU A 169 0.25 -12.81 15.64
N LEU A 170 1.54 -12.77 15.35
CA LEU A 170 2.56 -13.48 16.11
C LEU A 170 2.69 -12.93 17.53
N ALA A 171 2.65 -11.60 17.71
CA ALA A 171 2.79 -10.98 19.02
C ALA A 171 1.63 -11.33 19.94
N THR A 172 0.39 -11.27 19.43
CA THR A 172 -0.79 -11.66 20.21
C THR A 172 -0.77 -13.15 20.58
N LYS A 173 -0.28 -14.03 19.67
CA LYS A 173 -0.11 -15.46 19.98
C LYS A 173 0.97 -15.70 21.04
N GLY A 174 2.12 -15.00 20.93
CA GLY A 174 3.19 -15.07 21.92
C GLY A 174 2.77 -14.58 23.30
N ALA A 175 1.99 -13.51 23.37
CA ALA A 175 1.42 -12.97 24.60
C ALA A 175 0.41 -13.93 25.26
N ALA A 176 -0.42 -14.61 24.45
CA ALA A 176 -1.34 -15.64 24.95
C ALA A 176 -0.61 -16.85 25.56
N ALA A 177 0.57 -17.21 25.02
CA ALA A 177 1.39 -18.30 25.55
C ALA A 177 2.05 -17.98 26.91
N HIS A 178 2.21 -16.70 27.26
CA HIS A 178 2.93 -16.25 28.47
C HIS A 178 2.02 -15.84 29.64
N GLY A 179 0.73 -16.20 29.62
CA GLY A 179 -0.15 -16.07 30.80
C GLY A 179 -0.90 -14.74 30.93
N GLY A 180 -1.27 -14.09 29.82
CA GLY A 180 -2.22 -12.98 29.83
C GLY A 180 -3.61 -13.42 30.33
N SER A 181 -4.10 -12.76 31.38
CA SER A 181 -5.35 -13.07 32.06
C SER A 181 -6.59 -12.88 31.16
N GLY A 182 -7.14 -14.00 30.67
CA GLY A 182 -8.52 -14.05 30.17
C GLY A 182 -8.78 -15.05 29.03
N GLY A 183 -9.02 -16.31 29.38
CA GLY A 183 -9.62 -17.31 28.49
C GLY A 183 -8.81 -18.60 28.50
N GLY A 184 -9.44 -19.71 28.88
CA GLY A 184 -8.84 -21.06 28.84
C GLY A 184 -8.42 -21.48 27.43
N ALA A 185 -7.98 -22.72 27.29
CA ALA A 185 -7.62 -23.35 26.01
C ALA A 185 -8.79 -23.32 24.99
N GLU A 186 -9.08 -22.15 24.42
CA GLU A 186 -9.85 -22.03 23.19
C GLU A 186 -8.96 -22.52 22.05
N GLU A 187 -9.51 -23.39 21.20
CA GLU A 187 -8.88 -23.76 19.93
C GLU A 187 -8.41 -22.51 19.20
N PHE A 188 -7.21 -22.57 18.61
CA PHE A 188 -6.64 -21.48 17.82
C PHE A 188 -7.50 -21.23 16.58
N ASP A 189 -8.53 -20.39 16.72
CA ASP A 189 -9.36 -19.93 15.61
C ASP A 189 -8.67 -18.73 14.95
N LEU A 190 -7.82 -19.03 13.97
CA LEU A 190 -7.14 -18.04 13.12
C LEU A 190 -8.16 -17.09 12.47
N GLY A 191 -9.36 -17.57 12.14
CA GLY A 191 -10.43 -16.77 11.57
C GLY A 191 -10.91 -15.70 12.55
N LYS A 192 -11.25 -16.08 13.78
CA LYS A 192 -11.64 -15.16 14.86
C LYS A 192 -10.56 -14.11 15.12
N MET A 193 -9.28 -14.52 15.16
CA MET A 193 -8.16 -13.64 15.41
C MET A 193 -7.94 -12.62 14.28
N LEU A 194 -7.98 -13.07 13.02
CA LEU A 194 -7.89 -12.19 11.86
C LEU A 194 -9.04 -11.19 11.80
N VAL A 195 -10.26 -11.60 12.15
CA VAL A 195 -11.43 -10.72 12.17
C VAL A 195 -11.35 -9.69 13.30
N LEU A 196 -10.91 -10.08 14.50
CA LEU A 196 -10.70 -9.18 15.63
C LEU A 196 -9.58 -8.18 15.36
N MET A 197 -8.43 -8.65 14.86
CA MET A 197 -7.31 -7.81 14.49
C MET A 197 -7.67 -6.87 13.33
N GLY A 198 -8.35 -7.38 12.29
CA GLY A 198 -8.86 -6.57 11.19
C GLY A 198 -9.82 -5.49 11.70
N GLY A 199 -10.67 -5.83 12.68
CA GLY A 199 -11.55 -4.86 13.34
C GLY A 199 -10.79 -3.81 14.14
N PHE A 200 -9.74 -4.20 14.87
CA PHE A 200 -8.85 -3.26 15.57
C PHE A 200 -8.13 -2.33 14.59
N VAL A 201 -7.52 -2.86 13.54
CA VAL A 201 -6.83 -2.08 12.50
C VAL A 201 -7.81 -1.10 11.84
N ALA A 202 -8.99 -1.56 11.43
CA ALA A 202 -10.01 -0.71 10.85
C ALA A 202 -10.44 0.41 11.82
N LEU A 203 -10.68 0.07 13.09
CA LEU A 203 -11.06 1.03 14.12
C LEU A 203 -9.97 2.09 14.30
N MET A 204 -8.71 1.69 14.48
CA MET A 204 -7.58 2.59 14.69
C MET A 204 -7.33 3.50 13.50
N VAL A 205 -7.37 2.97 12.28
CA VAL A 205 -7.17 3.76 11.06
C VAL A 205 -8.32 4.76 10.89
N VAL A 206 -9.57 4.33 11.04
CA VAL A 206 -10.73 5.22 10.88
C VAL A 206 -10.79 6.26 11.99
N ALA A 207 -10.62 5.86 13.26
CA ALA A 207 -10.56 6.79 14.37
C ALA A 207 -9.40 7.78 14.20
N GLY A 208 -8.23 7.29 13.81
CA GLY A 208 -7.06 8.11 13.52
C GLY A 208 -7.34 9.15 12.43
N ILE A 209 -7.88 8.76 11.28
CA ILE A 209 -8.23 9.68 10.19
C ILE A 209 -9.27 10.72 10.62
N LEU A 210 -10.13 10.43 11.59
CA LEU A 210 -11.12 11.39 12.11
C LEU A 210 -10.51 12.36 13.15
N VAL A 211 -9.67 11.83 14.06
CA VAL A 211 -9.16 12.56 15.23
C VAL A 211 -7.87 13.31 14.89
N VAL A 212 -6.90 12.65 14.27
CA VAL A 212 -5.54 13.18 14.04
C VAL A 212 -5.55 14.46 13.22
N PRO A 213 -6.27 14.59 12.09
CA PRO A 213 -6.29 15.85 11.33
C PRO A 213 -6.87 17.02 12.13
N SER A 214 -7.81 16.77 13.03
CA SER A 214 -8.40 17.82 13.87
C SER A 214 -7.42 18.30 14.93
N PHE A 215 -6.68 17.37 15.53
CA PHE A 215 -5.62 17.69 16.48
C PHE A 215 -4.44 18.42 15.81
N LEU A 216 -3.98 17.91 14.66
CA LEU A 216 -2.91 18.54 13.87
C LEU A 216 -3.32 19.92 13.35
N ARG A 217 -4.60 20.14 13.00
CA ARG A 217 -5.11 21.49 12.66
C ARG A 217 -5.00 22.45 13.84
N GLY A 218 -5.35 22.01 15.04
CA GLY A 218 -5.18 22.80 16.26
C GLY A 218 -3.73 23.20 16.48
N LEU A 219 -2.82 22.25 16.31
CA LEU A 219 -1.36 22.46 16.38
C LEU A 219 -0.80 23.29 15.23
N SER A 220 -1.43 23.30 14.04
CA SER A 220 -0.93 24.06 12.89
C SER A 220 -1.05 25.58 13.06
N LYS A 221 -1.81 26.03 14.08
CA LYS A 221 -1.78 27.43 14.53
C LYS A 221 -0.48 27.79 15.27
N VAL A 222 0.26 26.77 15.73
CA VAL A 222 1.60 26.88 16.27
C VAL A 222 2.59 26.81 15.10
N SER A 223 3.29 27.91 14.86
CA SER A 223 4.26 28.06 13.77
C SER A 223 5.50 27.18 13.96
N ASP A 224 5.78 26.81 15.21
CA ASP A 224 7.02 26.15 15.62
C ASP A 224 7.07 24.68 15.18
N VAL A 225 8.16 24.31 14.52
CA VAL A 225 8.46 22.93 14.09
C VAL A 225 8.70 22.05 15.32
N ASP A 226 9.32 22.59 16.37
CA ASP A 226 9.73 21.83 17.55
C ASP A 226 8.51 21.37 18.36
N LEU A 227 7.52 22.25 18.56
CA LEU A 227 6.26 21.89 19.21
C LEU A 227 5.49 20.85 18.40
N ARG A 228 5.59 20.87 17.08
CA ARG A 228 4.95 19.87 16.22
C ARG A 228 5.62 18.51 16.33
N VAL A 229 6.95 18.47 16.36
CA VAL A 229 7.71 17.23 16.60
C VAL A 229 7.33 16.65 17.95
N ALA A 230 7.37 17.45 19.02
CA ALA A 230 7.00 17.01 20.36
C ALA A 230 5.56 16.48 20.42
N ALA A 231 4.60 17.18 19.81
CA ALA A 231 3.21 16.76 19.81
C ALA A 231 2.98 15.45 19.04
N VAL A 232 3.55 15.31 17.84
CA VAL A 232 3.41 14.08 17.04
C VAL A 232 4.13 12.91 17.72
N ALA A 233 5.31 13.14 18.30
CA ALA A 233 6.05 12.11 19.04
C ALA A 233 5.28 11.67 20.30
N GLY A 234 4.66 12.61 21.02
CA GLY A 234 3.81 12.31 22.16
C GLY A 234 2.58 11.47 21.78
N ILE A 235 1.91 11.79 20.67
CA ILE A 235 0.80 10.97 20.14
C ILE A 235 1.30 9.59 19.70
N LEU A 236 2.43 9.53 19.00
CA LEU A 236 3.03 8.27 18.55
C LEU A 236 3.28 7.33 19.73
N LEU A 237 3.99 7.80 20.75
CA LEU A 237 4.28 7.03 21.95
C LEU A 237 3.00 6.68 22.72
N GLY A 238 2.04 7.60 22.81
CA GLY A 238 0.73 7.35 23.42
C GLY A 238 -0.05 6.23 22.72
N ILE A 239 -0.11 6.24 21.38
CA ILE A 239 -0.77 5.20 20.59
C ILE A 239 -0.02 3.88 20.69
N ALA A 240 1.31 3.91 20.69
CA ALA A 240 2.14 2.72 20.83
C ALA A 240 1.93 2.05 22.20
N TYR A 241 1.86 2.84 23.28
CA TYR A 241 1.51 2.38 24.63
C TYR A 241 0.06 1.85 24.72
N MET A 242 -0.90 2.53 24.08
CA MET A 242 -2.27 2.03 23.98
C MET A 242 -2.32 0.68 23.26
N ALA A 243 -1.60 0.50 22.16
CA ALA A 243 -1.53 -0.79 21.47
C ALA A 243 -0.91 -1.89 22.37
N ALA A 244 0.17 -1.58 23.08
CA ALA A 244 0.79 -2.51 24.04
C ALA A 244 -0.17 -2.93 25.15
N SER A 245 -0.85 -1.97 25.78
CA SER A 245 -1.85 -2.25 26.83
C SER A 245 -3.10 -2.98 26.33
N ALA A 246 -3.33 -2.99 25.00
CA ALA A 246 -4.35 -3.77 24.34
C ALA A 246 -4.01 -5.27 24.17
N GLY A 247 -2.77 -5.66 24.43
CA GLY A 247 -2.25 -6.98 24.06
C GLY A 247 -1.80 -7.08 22.59
N TYR A 248 -1.62 -5.93 21.92
CA TYR A 248 -0.99 -5.85 20.60
C TYR A 248 0.45 -5.35 20.72
N SER A 249 1.24 -5.45 19.64
CA SER A 249 2.61 -4.96 19.67
C SER A 249 2.67 -3.43 19.59
N VAL A 250 3.70 -2.86 20.23
CA VAL A 250 4.08 -1.45 20.12
C VAL A 250 4.31 -1.07 18.63
N ALA A 251 4.88 -2.01 17.87
CA ALA A 251 5.11 -1.89 16.43
C ALA A 251 3.81 -1.68 15.63
N LEU A 252 2.76 -2.47 15.89
CA LEU A 252 1.46 -2.32 15.22
C LEU A 252 0.88 -0.93 15.49
N GLY A 253 0.83 -0.48 16.75
CA GLY A 253 0.30 0.84 17.10
C GLY A 253 1.04 1.98 16.39
N SER A 254 2.37 1.92 16.40
CA SER A 254 3.25 2.90 15.77
C SER A 254 3.06 2.97 14.26
N PHE A 255 2.97 1.80 13.61
CA PHE A 255 2.71 1.67 12.18
C PHE A 255 1.33 2.20 11.77
N LEU A 256 0.27 1.82 12.50
CA LEU A 256 -1.09 2.30 12.24
C LEU A 256 -1.15 3.82 12.36
N PHE A 257 -0.48 4.41 13.36
CA PHE A 257 -0.40 5.87 13.48
C PHE A 257 0.35 6.50 12.31
N GLY A 258 1.47 5.91 11.87
CA GLY A 258 2.20 6.34 10.68
C GLY A 258 1.30 6.37 9.44
N MET A 259 0.53 5.31 9.20
CA MET A 259 -0.43 5.24 8.07
C MET A 259 -1.53 6.30 8.18
N VAL A 260 -2.03 6.56 9.40
CA VAL A 260 -3.00 7.63 9.63
C VAL A 260 -2.41 8.99 9.27
N VAL A 261 -1.18 9.27 9.70
CA VAL A 261 -0.46 10.50 9.35
C VAL A 261 -0.24 10.62 7.84
N ALA A 262 0.08 9.49 7.17
CA ALA A 262 0.27 9.41 5.73
C ALA A 262 -0.94 9.86 4.91
N GLU A 263 -2.16 9.68 5.45
CA GLU A 263 -3.42 10.07 4.81
C GLU A 263 -3.82 11.53 5.10
N THR A 264 -3.07 12.25 5.94
CA THR A 264 -3.34 13.66 6.24
C THR A 264 -2.60 14.60 5.29
N ASN A 265 -3.13 15.80 5.10
CA ASN A 265 -2.45 16.88 4.36
C ASN A 265 -1.18 17.41 5.05
N TYR A 266 -0.82 16.86 6.22
CA TYR A 266 0.36 17.25 7.00
C TYR A 266 1.53 16.28 6.85
N ARG A 267 1.37 15.17 6.10
CA ARG A 267 2.40 14.12 5.92
C ARG A 267 3.79 14.70 5.65
N GLU A 268 3.95 15.51 4.60
CA GLU A 268 5.25 16.05 4.21
C GLU A 268 5.88 16.93 5.32
N ARG A 269 5.05 17.68 6.05
CA ARG A 269 5.54 18.52 7.15
C ARG A 269 6.02 17.68 8.32
N VAL A 270 5.31 16.60 8.63
CA VAL A 270 5.71 15.65 9.68
C VAL A 270 6.97 14.90 9.25
N GLU A 271 7.03 14.41 8.01
CA GLU A 271 8.18 13.70 7.46
C GLU A 271 9.46 14.56 7.48
N LYS A 272 9.36 15.81 7.01
CA LYS A 272 10.46 16.79 7.08
C LYS A 272 10.89 17.05 8.54
N ALA A 273 9.93 17.28 9.43
CA ALA A 273 10.23 17.57 10.84
C ALA A 273 10.88 16.38 11.57
N PHE A 274 10.57 15.15 11.17
CA PHE A 274 11.10 13.92 11.76
C PHE A 274 12.29 13.32 11.00
N THR A 275 12.82 13.98 9.96
CA THR A 275 13.90 13.41 9.14
C THR A 275 15.14 13.07 9.98
N GLY A 276 15.53 13.93 10.92
CA GLY A 276 16.64 13.67 11.85
C GLY A 276 16.34 12.54 12.84
N VAL A 277 15.10 12.52 13.37
CA VAL A 277 14.60 11.47 14.28
C VAL A 277 14.60 10.10 13.60
N LYS A 278 14.20 10.04 12.32
CA LYS A 278 14.27 8.86 11.46
C LYS A 278 15.69 8.34 11.36
N ALA A 279 16.62 9.20 10.96
CA ALA A 279 18.01 8.82 10.78
C ALA A 279 18.63 8.25 12.07
N MET A 280 18.33 8.87 13.21
CA MET A 280 18.84 8.44 14.52
C MET A 280 18.23 7.09 14.97
N PHE A 281 16.91 6.94 14.96
CA PHE A 281 16.27 5.73 15.52
C PHE A 281 16.36 4.50 14.63
N VAL A 282 16.49 4.68 13.31
CA VAL A 282 16.85 3.59 12.40
C VAL A 282 18.21 3.00 12.79
N VAL A 283 19.20 3.85 13.09
CA VAL A 283 20.52 3.41 13.56
C VAL A 283 20.41 2.69 14.88
N VAL A 284 19.76 3.29 15.88
CA VAL A 284 19.60 2.70 17.22
C VAL A 284 18.95 1.33 17.14
N PHE A 285 17.90 1.19 16.34
CA PHE A 285 17.22 -0.08 16.12
C PHE A 285 18.17 -1.16 15.57
N PHE A 286 18.79 -0.92 14.40
CA PHE A 286 19.60 -1.95 13.73
C PHE A 286 20.88 -2.29 14.49
N VAL A 287 21.50 -1.33 15.17
CA VAL A 287 22.66 -1.63 16.02
C VAL A 287 22.21 -2.47 17.22
N SER A 288 21.08 -2.15 17.84
CA SER A 288 20.55 -2.93 18.97
C SER A 288 20.22 -4.37 18.57
N VAL A 289 19.59 -4.55 17.40
CA VAL A 289 19.38 -5.85 16.76
C VAL A 289 20.72 -6.56 16.53
N GLY A 290 21.73 -5.86 16.00
CA GLY A 290 23.07 -6.42 15.78
C GLY A 290 23.75 -6.89 17.07
N MET A 291 23.53 -6.20 18.20
CA MET A 291 24.11 -6.58 19.51
C MET A 291 23.57 -7.92 20.03
N LEU A 292 22.35 -8.31 19.63
CA LEU A 292 21.73 -9.58 20.03
C LEU A 292 22.28 -10.78 19.23
N ILE A 293 22.99 -10.54 18.12
CA ILE A 293 23.57 -11.61 17.30
C ILE A 293 24.78 -12.20 18.01
N ASN A 294 24.78 -13.52 18.15
CA ASN A 294 25.93 -14.28 18.66
C ASN A 294 26.70 -14.94 17.51
N ILE A 295 27.93 -14.49 17.27
CA ILE A 295 28.79 -15.00 16.20
C ILE A 295 29.12 -16.49 16.42
N HIS A 296 29.28 -16.91 17.68
CA HIS A 296 29.52 -18.32 17.99
C HIS A 296 28.33 -19.18 17.53
N ASP A 297 27.10 -18.72 17.72
CA ASP A 297 25.91 -19.46 17.28
C ASP A 297 25.80 -19.52 15.75
N VAL A 298 26.18 -18.45 15.05
CA VAL A 298 26.27 -18.44 13.58
C VAL A 298 27.28 -19.47 13.08
N LEU A 299 28.45 -19.54 13.71
CA LEU A 299 29.51 -20.47 13.32
C LEU A 299 29.19 -21.91 13.72
N ALA A 300 28.62 -22.13 14.90
CA ALA A 300 28.22 -23.45 15.38
C ALA A 300 27.09 -24.05 14.52
N HIS A 301 26.17 -23.21 14.03
CA HIS A 301 25.02 -23.62 13.22
C HIS A 301 25.11 -23.16 11.77
N TRP A 302 26.33 -23.05 11.21
CA TRP A 302 26.55 -22.57 9.84
C TRP A 302 25.76 -23.36 8.79
N GLY A 303 25.56 -24.68 9.02
CA GLY A 303 24.75 -25.52 8.15
C GLY A 303 23.27 -25.10 8.14
N LEU A 304 22.72 -24.73 9.30
CA LEU A 304 21.35 -24.22 9.40
C LEU A 304 21.23 -22.82 8.81
N VAL A 305 22.26 -21.97 8.95
CA VAL A 305 22.33 -20.65 8.29
C VAL A 305 22.23 -20.81 6.77
N LEU A 306 23.04 -21.69 6.18
CA LEU A 306 22.99 -21.97 4.75
C LEU A 306 21.66 -22.61 4.31
N LEU A 307 21.10 -23.50 5.12
CA LEU A 307 19.80 -24.09 4.86
C LEU A 307 18.72 -23.01 4.81
N VAL A 308 18.63 -22.14 5.82
CA VAL A 308 17.62 -21.07 5.89
C VAL A 308 17.84 -20.04 4.77
N ALA A 309 19.09 -19.70 4.44
CA ALA A 309 19.39 -18.76 3.35
C ALA A 309 19.04 -19.33 1.96
N SER A 310 19.43 -20.57 1.68
CA SER A 310 19.12 -21.21 0.40
C SER A 310 17.62 -21.48 0.27
N PHE A 311 16.98 -21.92 1.36
CA PHE A 311 15.54 -22.11 1.43
C PHE A 311 14.77 -20.81 1.24
N SER A 312 15.17 -19.70 1.87
CA SER A 312 14.46 -18.42 1.74
C SER A 312 14.46 -17.93 0.29
N ILE A 313 15.61 -18.01 -0.38
CA ILE A 313 15.73 -17.64 -1.80
C ILE A 313 14.86 -18.57 -2.66
N ALA A 314 14.99 -19.90 -2.48
CA ALA A 314 14.27 -20.88 -3.29
C ALA A 314 12.75 -20.83 -3.09
N ALA A 315 12.29 -20.78 -1.84
CA ALA A 315 10.88 -20.77 -1.47
C ALA A 315 10.20 -19.48 -1.92
N ARG A 316 10.84 -18.32 -1.72
CA ARG A 316 10.30 -17.04 -2.20
C ARG A 316 10.27 -16.98 -3.72
N ALA A 317 11.34 -17.41 -4.39
CA ALA A 317 11.39 -17.42 -5.85
C ALA A 317 10.29 -18.33 -6.45
N THR A 318 10.08 -19.53 -5.89
CA THR A 318 8.99 -20.41 -6.36
C THR A 318 7.61 -19.84 -6.02
N ALA A 319 7.36 -19.43 -4.78
CA ALA A 319 6.06 -18.89 -4.38
C ALA A 319 5.67 -17.64 -5.18
N ALA A 320 6.62 -16.71 -5.38
CA ALA A 320 6.39 -15.50 -6.17
C ALA A 320 6.22 -15.79 -7.66
N THR A 321 6.93 -16.78 -8.21
CA THR A 321 6.73 -17.20 -9.60
C THR A 321 5.34 -17.81 -9.79
N LEU A 322 4.95 -18.76 -8.94
CA LEU A 322 3.64 -19.42 -9.01
C LEU A 322 2.48 -18.42 -8.87
N SER A 323 2.58 -17.49 -7.93
CA SER A 323 1.56 -16.48 -7.69
C SER A 323 1.39 -15.54 -8.89
N GLN A 324 2.49 -15.16 -9.54
CA GLN A 324 2.46 -14.37 -10.77
C GLN A 324 1.85 -15.13 -11.94
N LEU A 325 2.16 -16.41 -12.10
CA LEU A 325 1.56 -17.26 -13.14
C LEU A 325 0.03 -17.36 -12.99
N VAL A 326 -0.46 -17.51 -11.75
CA VAL A 326 -1.91 -17.52 -11.46
C VAL A 326 -2.59 -16.21 -11.87
N THR A 327 -1.87 -15.08 -11.86
CA THR A 327 -2.41 -13.80 -12.35
C THR A 327 -2.23 -13.55 -13.85
N GLY A 328 -1.71 -14.52 -14.61
CA GLY A 328 -1.55 -14.45 -16.05
C GLY A 328 -0.26 -13.77 -16.53
N ILE A 329 0.72 -13.54 -15.64
CA ILE A 329 2.04 -13.02 -16.01
C ILE A 329 2.84 -14.14 -16.70
N PRO A 330 3.56 -13.86 -17.80
CA PRO A 330 4.36 -14.87 -18.49
C PRO A 330 5.52 -15.38 -17.63
N LEU A 331 5.90 -16.65 -17.81
CA LEU A 331 6.88 -17.35 -16.97
C LEU A 331 8.21 -16.62 -16.83
N SER A 332 8.82 -16.21 -17.94
CA SER A 332 10.10 -15.48 -17.90
C SER A 332 9.99 -14.17 -17.10
N ALA A 333 8.93 -13.39 -17.30
CA ALA A 333 8.69 -12.17 -16.54
C ALA A 333 8.38 -12.42 -15.06
N ALA A 334 7.73 -13.55 -14.75
CA ALA A 334 7.41 -13.96 -13.38
C ALA A 334 8.67 -14.36 -12.61
N VAL A 335 9.53 -15.18 -13.22
CA VAL A 335 10.83 -15.60 -12.66
C VAL A 335 11.73 -14.39 -12.44
N ARG A 336 11.82 -13.48 -13.42
CA ARG A 336 12.65 -12.28 -13.31
C ARG A 336 12.23 -11.40 -12.12
N THR A 337 10.94 -11.16 -11.94
CA THR A 337 10.42 -10.46 -10.75
C THR A 337 10.65 -11.27 -9.47
N ALA A 338 10.43 -12.58 -9.48
CA ALA A 338 10.54 -13.42 -8.30
C ALA A 338 11.96 -13.49 -7.72
N LEU A 339 12.99 -13.56 -8.57
CA LEU A 339 14.40 -13.60 -8.16
C LEU A 339 14.84 -12.30 -7.47
N VAL A 340 14.25 -11.18 -7.88
CA VAL A 340 14.54 -9.84 -7.33
C VAL A 340 13.97 -9.70 -5.91
N VAL A 341 12.81 -10.30 -5.62
CA VAL A 341 12.08 -10.17 -4.34
C VAL A 341 12.43 -11.31 -3.37
N THR A 342 13.70 -11.69 -3.30
CA THR A 342 14.23 -12.78 -2.43
C THR A 342 14.98 -12.34 -1.17
N PRO A 343 15.68 -11.18 -1.11
CA PRO A 343 16.48 -10.83 0.07
C PRO A 343 15.62 -10.62 1.32
N ILE A 344 16.10 -11.11 2.46
CA ILE A 344 15.38 -11.05 3.75
C ILE A 344 15.34 -9.60 4.27
N GLY A 345 14.15 -9.14 4.68
CA GLY A 345 13.87 -7.76 5.08
C GLY A 345 14.18 -7.39 6.53
N GLU A 346 14.00 -6.11 6.86
CA GLU A 346 14.17 -5.59 8.22
C GLU A 346 13.13 -6.14 9.21
N PHE A 347 11.90 -6.35 8.73
CA PHE A 347 10.83 -6.96 9.48
C PHE A 347 11.12 -8.39 9.90
N SER A 348 11.91 -9.11 9.10
CA SER A 348 12.29 -10.48 9.39
C SER A 348 13.10 -10.58 10.69
N TYR A 349 13.95 -9.59 11.01
CA TYR A 349 14.67 -9.57 12.29
C TYR A 349 13.74 -9.34 13.48
N ILE A 350 12.74 -8.47 13.31
CA ILE A 350 11.75 -8.19 14.36
C ILE A 350 10.94 -9.47 14.65
N ILE A 351 10.52 -10.17 13.60
CA ILE A 351 9.77 -11.43 13.75
C ILE A 351 10.65 -12.54 14.34
N ALA A 352 11.92 -12.63 13.95
CA ALA A 352 12.86 -13.59 14.53
C ALA A 352 13.08 -13.33 16.03
N GLN A 353 13.22 -12.07 16.44
CA GLN A 353 13.33 -11.69 17.86
C GLN A 353 12.07 -12.10 18.61
N LEU A 354 10.90 -11.75 18.09
CA LEU A 354 9.62 -12.10 18.69
C LEU A 354 9.44 -13.62 18.83
N ALA A 355 9.95 -14.41 17.89
CA ALA A 355 9.90 -15.87 17.95
C ALA A 355 10.73 -16.42 19.13
N VAL A 356 11.92 -15.85 19.35
CA VAL A 356 12.80 -16.18 20.47
C VAL A 356 12.18 -15.75 21.79
N ASP A 357 11.65 -14.53 21.87
CA ASP A 357 10.99 -14.00 23.07
C ASP A 357 9.74 -14.82 23.43
N ALA A 358 9.00 -15.27 22.42
CA ALA A 358 7.87 -16.17 22.58
C ALA A 358 8.28 -17.63 22.88
N LYS A 359 9.58 -17.94 22.96
CA LYS A 359 10.15 -19.29 23.16
C LYS A 359 9.64 -20.31 22.14
N ALA A 360 9.19 -19.85 20.98
CA ALA A 360 8.69 -20.70 19.90
C ALA A 360 9.84 -21.32 19.10
N VAL A 361 11.00 -20.67 19.11
CA VAL A 361 12.24 -21.14 18.48
C VAL A 361 13.40 -21.05 19.48
N PRO A 362 14.46 -21.85 19.31
CA PRO A 362 15.65 -21.76 20.15
C PRO A 362 16.36 -20.40 20.04
N LEU A 363 17.11 -20.02 21.09
CA LEU A 363 17.82 -18.73 21.15
C LEU A 363 18.80 -18.51 19.98
N TYR A 364 19.47 -19.57 19.52
CA TYR A 364 20.40 -19.50 18.38
C TYR A 364 19.70 -19.13 17.06
N PHE A 365 18.37 -19.29 16.96
CA PHE A 365 17.63 -19.03 15.73
C PHE A 365 17.72 -17.57 15.28
N TYR A 366 17.81 -16.63 16.23
CA TYR A 366 17.99 -15.23 15.90
C TYR A 366 19.30 -14.99 15.14
N SER A 367 20.40 -15.54 15.65
CA SER A 367 21.71 -15.51 14.99
C SER A 367 21.68 -16.20 13.62
N VAL A 368 20.95 -17.32 13.51
CA VAL A 368 20.76 -18.04 12.24
C VAL A 368 20.02 -17.18 11.21
N ALA A 369 18.92 -16.55 11.62
CA ALA A 369 18.14 -15.65 10.77
C ALA A 369 18.99 -14.47 10.27
N ALA A 370 19.80 -13.89 11.16
CA ALA A 370 20.71 -12.80 10.81
C ALA A 370 21.85 -13.24 9.89
N GLY A 371 22.42 -14.44 10.09
CA GLY A 371 23.39 -15.00 9.15
C GLY A 371 22.77 -15.23 7.77
N ALA A 372 21.54 -15.76 7.73
CA ALA A 372 20.85 -16.04 6.48
C ALA A 372 20.49 -14.76 5.71
N SER A 373 20.14 -13.68 6.41
CA SER A 373 19.84 -12.40 5.79
C SER A 373 21.08 -11.76 5.16
N VAL A 374 22.24 -11.81 5.83
CA VAL A 374 23.53 -11.33 5.28
C VAL A 374 23.87 -12.06 3.99
N ILE A 375 23.73 -13.39 3.97
CA ILE A 375 23.94 -14.20 2.77
C ILE A 375 22.97 -13.81 1.67
N SER A 376 21.67 -13.67 1.98
CA SER A 376 20.67 -13.26 0.99
C SER A 376 20.92 -11.87 0.41
N ALA A 377 21.39 -10.93 1.25
CA ALA A 377 21.75 -9.57 0.84
C ALA A 377 22.97 -9.57 -0.08
N PHE A 378 23.98 -10.40 0.23
CA PHE A 378 25.15 -10.59 -0.61
C PHE A 378 24.80 -11.21 -1.97
N LEU A 379 23.87 -12.17 -2.01
CA LEU A 379 23.43 -12.82 -3.25
C LEU A 379 22.51 -11.93 -4.11
N ALA A 380 21.82 -10.95 -3.52
CA ALA A 380 20.87 -10.08 -4.19
C ALA A 380 21.39 -9.46 -5.52
N PRO A 381 22.54 -8.76 -5.56
CA PRO A 381 23.05 -8.18 -6.82
C PRO A 381 23.32 -9.21 -7.90
N PHE A 382 23.75 -10.41 -7.52
CA PHE A 382 23.97 -11.50 -8.47
C PHE A 382 22.63 -12.03 -9.01
N LEU A 383 21.63 -12.21 -8.15
CA LEU A 383 20.30 -12.66 -8.57
C LEU A 383 19.64 -11.66 -9.53
N VAL A 384 19.77 -10.36 -9.28
CA VAL A 384 19.27 -9.32 -10.18
C VAL A 384 20.01 -9.37 -11.52
N ARG A 385 21.35 -9.43 -11.51
CA ARG A 385 22.18 -9.47 -12.71
C ARG A 385 21.92 -10.72 -13.58
N PHE A 386 21.71 -11.87 -12.97
CA PHE A 386 21.48 -13.14 -13.68
C PHE A 386 20.00 -13.44 -13.92
N SER A 387 19.08 -12.59 -13.43
CA SER A 387 17.63 -12.82 -13.48
C SER A 387 17.11 -13.08 -14.90
N GLU A 388 17.62 -12.35 -15.89
CA GLU A 388 17.23 -12.50 -17.30
C GLU A 388 17.71 -13.83 -17.89
N ARG A 389 18.98 -14.19 -17.68
CA ARG A 389 19.53 -15.47 -18.16
C ARG A 389 18.82 -16.66 -17.53
N ILE A 390 18.53 -16.60 -16.23
CA ILE A 390 17.79 -17.65 -15.53
C ILE A 390 16.36 -17.76 -16.07
N ALA A 391 15.69 -16.62 -16.29
CA ALA A 391 14.34 -16.60 -16.84
C ALA A 391 14.27 -17.20 -18.26
N GLU A 392 15.21 -16.87 -19.13
CA GLU A 392 15.31 -17.45 -20.47
C GLU A 392 15.57 -18.96 -20.46
N GLU A 393 16.47 -19.43 -19.59
CA GLU A 393 16.79 -20.85 -19.49
C GLU A 393 15.60 -21.65 -18.95
N VAL A 394 14.87 -21.11 -17.98
CA VAL A 394 13.63 -21.71 -17.46
C VAL A 394 12.55 -21.75 -18.54
N GLU A 395 12.44 -20.72 -19.38
CA GLU A 395 11.50 -20.70 -20.51
C GLU A 395 11.89 -21.70 -21.61
N LYS A 396 13.18 -21.86 -21.91
CA LYS A 396 13.69 -22.85 -22.88
C LYS A 396 13.44 -24.29 -22.43
N ARG A 397 13.59 -24.57 -21.13
CA ARG A 397 13.35 -25.90 -20.54
C ARG A 397 11.87 -26.19 -20.27
N GLN A 398 10.97 -25.27 -20.58
CA GLN A 398 9.55 -25.43 -20.30
C GLN A 398 8.95 -26.54 -21.19
N PRO A 399 8.30 -27.57 -20.60
CA PRO A 399 7.67 -28.62 -21.39
C PRO A 399 6.48 -28.06 -22.20
N ALA A 400 6.36 -28.49 -23.46
CA ALA A 400 5.29 -28.08 -24.38
C ALA A 400 3.86 -28.13 -23.79
N PRO A 401 3.43 -29.16 -23.02
CA PRO A 401 2.09 -29.17 -22.42
C PRO A 401 1.87 -28.04 -21.42
N LEU A 402 2.90 -27.69 -20.63
CA LEU A 402 2.81 -26.59 -19.67
C LEU A 402 2.73 -25.23 -20.37
N LYS A 403 3.47 -25.05 -21.48
CA LYS A 403 3.41 -23.85 -22.30
C LYS A 403 2.01 -23.64 -22.91
N TRP A 404 1.40 -24.71 -23.42
CA TRP A 404 0.04 -24.67 -23.94
C TRP A 404 -1.00 -24.38 -22.86
N LEU A 405 -0.91 -25.03 -21.69
CA LEU A 405 -1.81 -24.81 -20.56
C LEU A 405 -1.75 -23.36 -20.04
N LEU A 406 -0.54 -22.84 -19.80
CA LEU A 406 -0.34 -21.47 -19.30
C LEU A 406 -0.76 -20.43 -20.33
N GLY A 407 -0.46 -20.65 -21.62
CA GLY A 407 -0.92 -19.80 -22.71
C GLY A 407 -2.45 -19.74 -22.78
N GLY A 408 -3.11 -20.91 -22.78
CA GLY A 408 -4.57 -21.00 -22.81
C GLY A 408 -5.25 -20.42 -21.56
N TYR A 409 -4.64 -20.56 -20.39
CA TYR A 409 -5.13 -19.94 -19.14
C TYR A 409 -5.03 -18.41 -19.20
N ARG A 410 -3.87 -17.88 -19.63
CA ARG A 410 -3.67 -16.43 -19.81
C ARG A 410 -4.69 -15.83 -20.77
N ASP A 411 -4.92 -16.49 -21.90
CA ASP A 411 -5.88 -16.00 -22.91
C ASP A 411 -7.33 -16.03 -22.39
N ARG A 412 -7.68 -16.99 -21.52
CA ARG A 412 -8.99 -17.00 -20.84
C ARG A 412 -9.09 -15.92 -19.78
N LEU A 413 -8.05 -15.69 -18.99
CA LEU A 413 -8.02 -14.63 -17.98
C LEU A 413 -8.19 -13.25 -18.61
N THR A 414 -7.46 -12.95 -19.68
CA THR A 414 -7.57 -11.65 -20.38
C THR A 414 -8.97 -11.45 -20.97
N LYS A 415 -9.53 -12.49 -21.60
CA LYS A 415 -10.92 -12.47 -22.12
C LYS A 415 -11.97 -12.35 -21.02
N THR A 416 -11.76 -12.97 -19.85
CA THR A 416 -12.71 -12.97 -18.73
C THR A 416 -12.64 -11.67 -17.92
N GLY A 417 -11.44 -11.15 -17.65
CA GLY A 417 -11.25 -9.84 -17.01
C GLY A 417 -11.92 -8.72 -17.80
N ALA A 418 -11.75 -8.72 -19.12
CA ALA A 418 -12.40 -7.75 -20.01
C ALA A 418 -13.95 -7.86 -20.01
N ARG A 419 -14.51 -9.06 -19.76
CA ARG A 419 -15.96 -9.26 -19.59
C ARG A 419 -16.46 -8.84 -18.20
N MET A 420 -15.68 -9.10 -17.16
CA MET A 420 -16.07 -8.84 -15.78
C MET A 420 -16.08 -7.34 -15.44
N ASP A 421 -15.09 -6.58 -15.92
CA ASP A 421 -15.08 -5.11 -15.79
C ASP A 421 -16.19 -4.42 -16.60
N ARG A 422 -16.72 -5.09 -17.63
CA ARG A 422 -17.89 -4.64 -18.40
C ARG A 422 -19.21 -5.11 -17.81
N SER A 423 -19.20 -6.01 -16.83
CA SER A 423 -20.45 -6.51 -16.25
C SER A 423 -21.08 -5.43 -15.35
N PRO A 424 -22.30 -4.96 -15.63
CA PRO A 424 -22.94 -3.93 -14.83
C PRO A 424 -23.09 -4.38 -13.38
N LEU A 425 -23.21 -5.68 -13.12
CA LEU A 425 -23.29 -6.26 -11.78
C LEU A 425 -22.02 -6.05 -10.97
N TRP A 426 -20.84 -6.35 -11.50
CA TRP A 426 -19.58 -6.14 -10.77
C TRP A 426 -19.34 -4.65 -10.49
N VAL A 427 -19.65 -3.79 -11.46
CA VAL A 427 -19.52 -2.33 -11.31
C VAL A 427 -20.42 -1.80 -10.18
N LEU A 428 -21.64 -2.33 -10.05
CA LEU A 428 -22.61 -1.96 -9.03
C LEU A 428 -22.30 -2.57 -7.65
N THR A 429 -21.71 -3.77 -7.59
CA THR A 429 -21.46 -4.49 -6.33
C THR A 429 -20.09 -4.19 -5.71
N ARG A 430 -19.01 -4.00 -6.49
CA ARG A 430 -17.63 -3.87 -5.96
C ARG A 430 -17.46 -2.78 -4.90
N GLY A 431 -18.12 -1.63 -5.09
CA GLY A 431 -18.06 -0.52 -4.14
C GLY A 431 -18.81 -0.82 -2.83
N ARG A 432 -19.93 -1.54 -2.93
CA ARG A 432 -20.74 -1.95 -1.77
C ARG A 432 -20.06 -3.06 -0.98
N ILE A 433 -19.37 -4.00 -1.65
CA ILE A 433 -18.60 -5.05 -0.97
C ILE A 433 -17.52 -4.43 -0.08
N GLY A 434 -16.76 -3.46 -0.60
CA GLY A 434 -15.76 -2.74 0.21
C GLY A 434 -16.37 -2.03 1.43
N GLN A 435 -17.56 -1.43 1.27
CA GLN A 435 -18.27 -0.79 2.38
C GLN A 435 -18.75 -1.80 3.43
N VAL A 436 -19.33 -2.93 3.02
CA VAL A 436 -19.77 -4.00 3.94
C VAL A 436 -18.59 -4.54 4.74
N VAL A 437 -17.46 -4.80 4.08
CA VAL A 437 -16.25 -5.29 4.76
C VAL A 437 -15.75 -4.27 5.77
N LEU A 438 -15.63 -3.00 5.39
CA LEU A 438 -15.15 -1.94 6.29
C LEU A 438 -16.11 -1.72 7.47
N GLU A 439 -17.40 -1.59 7.22
CA GLU A 439 -18.42 -1.39 8.27
C GLU A 439 -18.51 -2.62 9.20
N GLY A 440 -18.39 -3.83 8.65
CA GLY A 440 -18.35 -5.07 9.42
C GLY A 440 -17.10 -5.17 10.30
N LEU A 441 -15.93 -4.82 9.77
CA LEU A 441 -14.69 -4.76 10.56
C LEU A 441 -14.78 -3.69 11.65
N LEU A 442 -15.31 -2.49 11.34
CA LEU A 442 -15.53 -1.45 12.34
C LEU A 442 -16.52 -1.90 13.43
N PHE A 443 -17.58 -2.62 13.05
CA PHE A 443 -18.56 -3.15 13.99
C PHE A 443 -17.91 -4.14 14.97
N VAL A 444 -17.13 -5.10 14.43
CA VAL A 444 -16.34 -6.02 15.25
C VAL A 444 -15.32 -5.26 16.10
N GLY A 445 -14.63 -4.27 15.53
CA GLY A 445 -13.63 -3.45 16.20
C GLY A 445 -14.20 -2.70 17.40
N ILE A 446 -15.32 -1.98 17.23
CA ILE A 446 -15.96 -1.24 18.34
C ILE A 446 -16.39 -2.21 19.46
N LEU A 447 -16.98 -3.35 19.11
CA LEU A 447 -17.47 -4.31 20.10
C LEU A 447 -16.33 -5.03 20.83
N GLY A 448 -15.45 -5.67 20.07
CA GLY A 448 -14.33 -6.46 20.62
C GLY A 448 -13.35 -5.61 21.42
N PHE A 449 -13.22 -4.32 21.09
CA PHE A 449 -12.28 -3.41 21.75
C PHE A 449 -12.91 -2.52 22.83
N SER A 450 -14.24 -2.56 22.99
CA SER A 450 -14.95 -1.81 24.01
C SER A 450 -14.42 -2.01 25.46
N PRO A 451 -13.97 -3.21 25.89
CA PRO A 451 -13.41 -3.36 27.24
C PRO A 451 -12.11 -2.57 27.44
N MET A 452 -11.28 -2.47 26.40
CA MET A 452 -10.02 -1.75 26.48
C MET A 452 -10.21 -0.24 26.36
N LEU A 453 -11.11 0.20 25.47
CA LEU A 453 -11.51 1.62 25.41
C LEU A 453 -11.98 2.09 26.79
N ARG A 454 -12.72 1.26 27.54
CA ARG A 454 -13.12 1.56 28.91
C ARG A 454 -11.94 1.70 29.87
N ARG A 455 -10.96 0.78 29.83
CA ARG A 455 -9.73 0.88 30.65
C ARG A 455 -8.95 2.16 30.35
N SER A 456 -8.86 2.52 29.07
CA SER A 456 -8.18 3.74 28.62
C SER A 456 -8.87 5.00 29.14
N VAL A 457 -10.21 5.05 29.07
CA VAL A 457 -11.00 6.15 29.65
C VAL A 457 -10.80 6.25 31.17
N GLY A 458 -10.74 5.11 31.87
CA GLY A 458 -10.44 5.07 33.30
C GLY A 458 -9.09 5.68 33.65
N TRP A 459 -8.03 5.28 32.93
CA TRP A 459 -6.70 5.84 33.11
C TRP A 459 -6.66 7.35 32.83
N THR A 460 -7.33 7.83 31.78
CA THR A 460 -7.40 9.27 31.51
C THR A 460 -8.18 10.04 32.58
N ALA A 461 -9.23 9.44 33.14
CA ALA A 461 -10.01 10.05 34.22
C ALA A 461 -9.18 10.14 35.52
N GLU A 462 -8.34 9.15 35.80
CA GLU A 462 -7.38 9.19 36.91
C GLU A 462 -6.30 10.25 36.68
N PHE A 463 -5.70 10.28 35.48
CA PHE A 463 -4.67 11.27 35.11
C PHE A 463 -5.18 12.72 35.22
N LEU A 464 -6.43 12.96 34.83
CA LEU A 464 -7.08 14.28 34.91
C LEU A 464 -7.71 14.57 36.29
N GLY A 465 -7.66 13.64 37.24
CA GLY A 465 -8.24 13.81 38.58
C GLY A 465 -9.78 13.82 38.63
N VAL A 466 -10.45 13.28 37.61
CA VAL A 466 -11.93 13.27 37.47
C VAL A 466 -12.52 11.89 37.87
N SER A 467 -11.78 11.09 38.63
CA SER A 467 -12.16 9.72 39.01
C SER A 467 -13.46 9.62 39.82
N ALA A 468 -13.90 10.70 40.47
CA ALA A 468 -15.17 10.77 41.19
C ALA A 468 -16.42 10.57 40.30
N TRP A 469 -16.32 10.88 39.00
CA TRP A 469 -17.43 10.79 38.03
C TRP A 469 -17.47 9.44 37.30
N MET A 470 -16.60 8.51 37.68
CA MET A 470 -16.38 7.26 36.95
C MET A 470 -17.63 6.37 36.87
N ASP A 471 -18.53 6.45 37.86
CA ASP A 471 -19.79 5.70 37.86
C ASP A 471 -20.82 6.24 36.85
N GLU A 472 -20.90 7.56 36.70
CA GLU A 472 -21.77 8.19 35.68
C GLU A 472 -21.20 8.01 34.26
N LEU A 473 -19.87 8.12 34.13
CA LEU A 473 -19.14 7.90 32.86
C LEU A 473 -19.30 6.48 32.31
N LYS A 474 -19.52 5.47 33.17
CA LYS A 474 -19.75 4.07 32.73
C LYS A 474 -20.98 3.94 31.83
N TRP A 475 -22.09 4.58 32.20
CA TRP A 475 -23.34 4.53 31.42
C TRP A 475 -23.21 5.29 30.11
N ALA A 476 -22.58 6.47 30.14
CA ALA A 476 -22.31 7.26 28.95
C ALA A 476 -21.41 6.49 27.96
N PHE A 477 -20.35 5.85 28.44
CA PHE A 477 -19.43 5.04 27.63
C PHE A 477 -20.17 3.89 26.93
N TRP A 478 -20.89 3.06 27.67
CA TRP A 478 -21.63 1.92 27.08
C TRP A 478 -22.76 2.38 26.16
N GLY A 479 -23.41 3.50 26.46
CA GLY A 479 -24.38 4.12 25.56
C GLY A 479 -23.75 4.52 24.22
N VAL A 480 -22.59 5.17 24.23
CA VAL A 480 -21.86 5.55 23.00
C VAL A 480 -21.42 4.32 22.21
N VAL A 481 -20.89 3.28 22.88
CA VAL A 481 -20.49 2.02 22.24
C VAL A 481 -21.69 1.34 21.58
N LEU A 482 -22.81 1.20 22.31
CA LEU A 482 -24.02 0.55 21.82
C LEU A 482 -24.61 1.28 20.62
N VAL A 483 -24.72 2.61 20.72
CA VAL A 483 -25.20 3.43 19.61
C VAL A 483 -24.28 3.28 18.39
N SER A 484 -22.97 3.42 18.57
CA SER A 484 -22.01 3.33 17.46
C SER A 484 -22.04 1.97 16.79
N ALA A 485 -22.07 0.88 17.59
CA ALA A 485 -22.21 -0.47 17.08
C ALA A 485 -23.53 -0.65 16.31
N LEU A 486 -24.66 -0.13 16.82
CA LEU A 486 -25.94 -0.24 16.13
C LEU A 486 -25.94 0.53 14.80
N VAL A 487 -25.38 1.74 14.75
CA VAL A 487 -25.26 2.51 13.50
C VAL A 487 -24.51 1.69 12.44
N LEU A 488 -23.40 1.06 12.83
CA LEU A 488 -22.61 0.22 11.92
C LEU A 488 -23.34 -1.07 11.53
N ALA A 489 -24.04 -1.72 12.46
CA ALA A 489 -24.84 -2.91 12.17
C ALA A 489 -25.95 -2.61 11.15
N VAL A 490 -26.70 -1.51 11.35
CA VAL A 490 -27.77 -1.10 10.42
C VAL A 490 -27.19 -0.71 9.06
N ALA A 491 -26.04 -0.02 9.03
CA ALA A 491 -25.37 0.31 7.77
C ALA A 491 -24.93 -0.94 7.01
N THR A 492 -24.29 -1.89 7.72
CA THR A 492 -23.83 -3.17 7.17
C THR A 492 -25.02 -3.97 6.63
N TRP A 493 -26.08 -4.12 7.42
CA TRP A 493 -27.32 -4.78 7.00
C TRP A 493 -27.86 -4.18 5.71
N ARG A 494 -28.01 -2.84 5.66
CA ARG A 494 -28.57 -2.15 4.49
C ARG A 494 -27.73 -2.37 3.24
N ASN A 495 -26.41 -2.38 3.38
CA ASN A 495 -25.50 -2.61 2.26
C ASN A 495 -25.55 -4.07 1.77
N VAL A 496 -25.65 -5.04 2.69
CA VAL A 496 -25.85 -6.46 2.35
C VAL A 496 -27.21 -6.70 1.68
N ALA A 497 -28.28 -6.09 2.19
CA ALA A 497 -29.61 -6.14 1.59
C ALA A 497 -29.59 -5.59 0.14
N ALA A 498 -28.90 -4.47 -0.08
CA ALA A 498 -28.76 -3.91 -1.42
C ALA A 498 -27.96 -4.82 -2.37
N LEU A 499 -26.92 -5.51 -1.87
CA LEU A 499 -26.21 -6.52 -2.64
C LEU A 499 -27.11 -7.72 -2.97
N GLY A 500 -27.90 -8.19 -2.00
CA GLY A 500 -28.88 -9.27 -2.18
C GLY A 500 -29.90 -8.93 -3.27
N MET A 501 -30.42 -7.70 -3.27
CA MET A 501 -31.32 -7.19 -4.30
C MET A 501 -30.66 -7.17 -5.70
N ILE A 502 -29.42 -6.68 -5.81
CA ILE A 502 -28.69 -6.64 -7.10
C ILE A 502 -28.45 -8.05 -7.65
N VAL A 503 -28.02 -8.99 -6.81
CA VAL A 503 -27.80 -10.38 -7.20
C VAL A 503 -29.12 -11.07 -7.56
N SER A 504 -30.17 -10.83 -6.78
CA SER A 504 -31.51 -11.38 -7.06
C SER A 504 -32.05 -10.91 -8.42
N GLN A 505 -31.91 -9.62 -8.73
CA GLN A 505 -32.33 -9.06 -10.03
C GLN A 505 -31.47 -9.58 -11.19
N ALA A 506 -30.17 -9.80 -10.97
CA ALA A 506 -29.27 -10.35 -11.97
C ALA A 506 -29.66 -11.75 -12.46
N PHE A 507 -29.97 -12.64 -11.51
CA PHE A 507 -30.15 -14.06 -11.80
C PHE A 507 -31.61 -14.44 -12.07
N PHE A 508 -32.59 -13.66 -11.57
CA PHE A 508 -34.02 -14.02 -11.60
C PHE A 508 -34.93 -13.01 -12.30
N TRP A 509 -34.41 -12.27 -13.29
CA TRP A 509 -35.10 -11.17 -14.00
C TRP A 509 -36.48 -11.55 -14.59
N GLU A 510 -36.60 -12.73 -15.21
CA GLU A 510 -37.81 -13.13 -15.97
C GLU A 510 -38.65 -14.27 -15.37
N LYS A 511 -38.05 -15.44 -15.05
CA LYS A 511 -38.81 -16.66 -14.66
C LYS A 511 -38.79 -17.00 -13.16
N GLY A 512 -38.15 -16.20 -12.31
CA GLY A 512 -37.91 -16.54 -10.90
C GLY A 512 -38.27 -15.47 -9.88
N ARG A 513 -39.12 -14.49 -10.21
CA ARG A 513 -39.35 -13.29 -9.38
C ARG A 513 -39.82 -13.58 -7.93
N LYS A 514 -40.52 -14.69 -7.68
CA LYS A 514 -40.86 -15.16 -6.31
C LYS A 514 -39.64 -15.73 -5.57
N VAL A 515 -38.81 -16.51 -6.25
CA VAL A 515 -37.56 -17.08 -5.72
C VAL A 515 -36.56 -15.96 -5.42
N GLY A 516 -36.48 -14.95 -6.29
CA GLY A 516 -35.64 -13.77 -6.07
C GLY A 516 -36.03 -12.95 -4.84
N ARG A 517 -37.33 -12.77 -4.57
CA ARG A 517 -37.79 -12.10 -3.33
C ARG A 517 -37.52 -12.94 -2.08
N PHE A 518 -37.69 -14.26 -2.18
CA PHE A 518 -37.36 -15.17 -1.08
C PHE A 518 -35.86 -15.15 -0.77
N LEU A 519 -35.00 -15.15 -1.80
CA LEU A 519 -33.55 -15.05 -1.66
C LEU A 519 -33.13 -13.72 -1.03
N ASP A 520 -33.71 -12.59 -1.45
CA ASP A 520 -33.45 -11.28 -0.84
C ASP A 520 -33.87 -11.26 0.63
N LEU A 521 -35.07 -11.75 0.95
CA LEU A 521 -35.55 -11.87 2.33
C LEU A 521 -34.64 -12.78 3.17
N ALA A 522 -34.20 -13.91 2.62
CA ALA A 522 -33.30 -14.85 3.29
C ALA A 522 -31.92 -14.22 3.56
N ILE A 523 -31.35 -13.47 2.60
CA ILE A 523 -30.09 -12.73 2.78
C ILE A 523 -30.25 -11.67 3.87
N GLN A 524 -31.36 -10.93 3.88
CA GLN A 524 -31.63 -9.92 4.89
C GLN A 524 -31.73 -10.54 6.29
N ILE A 525 -32.62 -11.51 6.49
CA ILE A 525 -32.81 -12.19 7.78
C ILE A 525 -31.50 -12.86 8.23
N GLY A 526 -30.79 -13.54 7.32
CA GLY A 526 -29.52 -14.19 7.60
C GLY A 526 -28.43 -13.22 8.03
N SER A 527 -28.24 -12.11 7.30
CA SER A 527 -27.28 -11.07 7.67
C SER A 527 -27.57 -10.47 9.04
N GLY A 528 -28.85 -10.35 9.38
CA GLY A 528 -29.31 -9.93 10.69
C GLY A 528 -28.99 -10.85 11.83
N ALA A 529 -29.29 -12.13 11.63
CA ALA A 529 -28.96 -13.17 12.60
C ALA A 529 -27.44 -13.23 12.84
N VAL A 530 -26.63 -13.07 11.79
CA VAL A 530 -25.16 -13.00 11.91
C VAL A 530 -24.72 -11.77 12.71
N LEU A 531 -25.21 -10.57 12.39
CA LEU A 531 -24.86 -9.35 13.13
C LEU A 531 -25.28 -9.42 14.60
N LEU A 532 -26.48 -9.96 14.89
CA LEU A 532 -26.96 -10.19 16.25
C LEU A 532 -26.14 -11.24 16.98
N GLY A 533 -25.73 -12.32 16.30
CA GLY A 533 -24.85 -13.35 16.86
C GLY A 533 -23.47 -12.81 17.21
N VAL A 534 -22.88 -11.99 16.31
CA VAL A 534 -21.61 -11.29 16.56
C VAL A 534 -21.75 -10.33 17.73
N PHE A 535 -22.83 -9.54 17.79
CA PHE A 535 -23.13 -8.66 18.91
C PHE A 535 -23.20 -9.44 20.22
N TYR A 536 -24.00 -10.50 20.26
CA TYR A 536 -24.17 -11.33 21.46
C TYR A 536 -22.86 -11.95 21.95
N ARG A 537 -21.97 -12.37 21.02
CA ARG A 537 -20.70 -13.01 21.36
C ARG A 537 -19.61 -12.03 21.80
N LEU A 538 -19.55 -10.84 21.18
CA LEU A 538 -18.48 -9.87 21.43
C LEU A 538 -18.84 -8.78 22.43
N PHE A 539 -20.13 -8.47 22.62
CA PHE A 539 -20.55 -7.45 23.57
C PHE A 539 -20.31 -7.97 25.00
N PRO A 540 -19.44 -7.32 25.79
CA PRO A 540 -19.13 -7.80 27.13
C PRO A 540 -20.36 -7.67 28.04
N VAL A 541 -20.70 -8.75 28.74
CA VAL A 541 -21.93 -8.93 29.55
C VAL A 541 -22.03 -7.99 30.77
N TYR A 542 -21.10 -7.06 30.95
CA TYR A 542 -21.11 -6.10 32.07
C TYR A 542 -21.87 -4.81 31.74
N VAL A 543 -23.19 -4.92 31.54
CA VAL A 543 -24.09 -3.76 31.63
C VAL A 543 -24.37 -3.50 33.11
N PRO A 544 -24.08 -2.30 33.64
CA PRO A 544 -24.39 -1.98 35.04
C PRO A 544 -25.89 -2.20 35.31
N GLY A 545 -26.27 -2.78 36.46
CA GLY A 545 -27.69 -2.99 36.81
C GLY A 545 -28.38 -4.21 36.17
N GLY A 546 -27.65 -5.13 35.54
CA GLY A 546 -28.19 -6.41 35.06
C GLY A 546 -29.31 -6.24 34.02
N LYS A 547 -30.41 -7.01 34.15
CA LYS A 547 -31.55 -6.97 33.19
C LYS A 547 -32.24 -5.60 33.12
N VAL A 548 -32.22 -4.82 34.21
CA VAL A 548 -32.83 -3.47 34.27
C VAL A 548 -31.98 -2.45 33.52
N GLY A 549 -30.65 -2.56 33.61
CA GLY A 549 -29.72 -1.74 32.82
C GLY A 549 -29.90 -1.93 31.32
N TRP A 550 -30.21 -3.14 30.87
CA TRP A 550 -30.57 -3.41 29.47
C TRP A 550 -31.84 -2.70 29.02
N LEU A 551 -32.90 -2.69 29.84
CA LEU A 551 -34.15 -2.00 29.51
C LEU A 551 -33.95 -0.47 29.45
N LEU A 552 -33.15 0.09 30.36
CA LEU A 552 -32.82 1.51 30.37
C LEU A 552 -31.96 1.91 29.17
N LEU A 553 -30.95 1.12 28.81
CA LEU A 553 -30.14 1.36 27.61
C LEU A 553 -30.95 1.19 26.32
N LEU A 554 -31.87 0.21 26.25
CA LEU A 554 -32.79 0.06 25.12
C LEU A 554 -33.74 1.25 24.99
N ALA A 555 -34.33 1.71 26.09
CA ALA A 555 -35.20 2.89 26.10
C ALA A 555 -34.44 4.16 25.72
N ALA A 556 -33.25 4.37 26.28
CA ALA A 556 -32.36 5.48 25.95
C ALA A 556 -31.92 5.42 24.47
N MET A 557 -31.61 4.23 23.96
CA MET A 557 -31.22 4.00 22.56
C MET A 557 -32.37 4.27 21.59
N ILE A 558 -33.58 3.78 21.87
CA ILE A 558 -34.78 4.04 21.04
C ILE A 558 -35.08 5.55 21.02
N SER A 559 -35.01 6.20 22.18
CA SER A 559 -35.17 7.65 22.30
C SER A 559 -34.08 8.41 21.52
N PHE A 560 -32.82 7.98 21.65
CA PHE A 560 -31.66 8.59 20.99
C PHE A 560 -31.69 8.42 19.46
N LEU A 561 -32.05 7.23 18.94
CA LEU A 561 -32.23 6.98 17.51
C LEU A 561 -33.39 7.79 16.94
N TRP A 562 -34.49 7.90 17.68
CA TRP A 562 -35.64 8.68 17.26
C TRP A 562 -35.32 10.18 17.19
N PHE A 563 -34.58 10.69 18.19
CA PHE A 563 -34.14 12.08 18.28
C PHE A 563 -33.09 12.43 17.22
N LEU A 564 -32.11 11.56 17.00
CA LEU A 564 -31.01 11.80 16.06
C LEU A 564 -31.29 11.30 14.65
N ARG A 565 -32.43 10.68 14.32
CA ARG A 565 -32.69 10.13 12.96
C ARG A 565 -32.28 11.07 11.82
N LYS A 566 -32.60 12.37 11.93
CA LYS A 566 -32.26 13.40 10.91
C LYS A 566 -30.79 13.85 10.95
N ARG A 567 -30.11 13.73 12.08
CA ARG A 567 -28.67 14.04 12.25
C ARG A 567 -27.80 12.83 11.92
N LEU A 568 -28.20 11.63 12.28
CA LEU A 568 -27.51 10.37 12.02
C LEU A 568 -27.43 10.09 10.52
N ILE A 569 -28.51 10.35 9.78
CA ILE A 569 -28.47 10.32 8.31
C ILE A 569 -27.45 11.34 7.79
N ARG A 570 -27.41 12.56 8.33
CA ARG A 570 -26.40 13.57 7.93
C ARG A 570 -24.97 13.18 8.32
N TRP A 571 -24.78 12.54 9.46
CA TRP A 571 -23.47 12.07 9.95
C TRP A 571 -22.98 10.87 9.15
N HIS A 572 -23.84 9.89 8.89
CA HIS A 572 -23.54 8.78 8.01
C HIS A 572 -23.29 9.29 6.59
N SER A 573 -24.09 10.23 6.07
CA SER A 573 -23.81 10.89 4.80
C SER A 573 -22.51 11.69 4.82
N ARG A 574 -22.12 12.32 5.93
CA ARG A 574 -20.84 13.04 6.06
C ARG A 574 -19.64 12.12 6.21
N LEU A 575 -19.73 11.04 6.99
CA LEU A 575 -18.72 9.99 7.11
C LEU A 575 -18.55 9.27 5.79
N GLN A 576 -19.66 8.92 5.16
CA GLN A 576 -19.69 8.38 3.81
C GLN A 576 -19.13 9.41 2.83
N PHE A 577 -19.42 10.71 2.94
CA PHE A 577 -18.88 11.74 2.06
C PHE A 577 -17.42 12.10 2.35
N SER A 578 -16.91 11.97 3.57
CA SER A 578 -15.51 12.23 3.94
C SER A 578 -14.64 11.03 3.58
N MET A 579 -15.11 9.80 3.86
CA MET A 579 -14.51 8.59 3.33
C MET A 579 -14.59 8.64 1.81
N THR A 580 -15.76 8.86 1.22
CA THR A 580 -15.90 8.93 -0.22
C THR A 580 -15.10 10.10 -0.81
N ARG A 581 -14.97 11.29 -0.22
CA ARG A 581 -14.08 12.34 -0.77
C ARG A 581 -12.62 11.93 -0.71
N ALA A 582 -12.15 11.45 0.45
CA ALA A 582 -10.80 10.90 0.61
C ALA A 582 -10.56 9.67 -0.31
N PHE A 583 -11.60 8.95 -0.72
CA PHE A 583 -11.58 7.75 -1.57
C PHE A 583 -12.07 7.97 -3.03
N LYS A 584 -12.58 9.13 -3.44
CA LYS A 584 -13.28 9.40 -4.72
C LYS A 584 -12.80 10.66 -5.42
N GLU A 585 -11.97 11.51 -4.80
CA GLU A 585 -11.22 12.56 -5.54
C GLU A 585 -10.41 11.98 -6.71
N GLU A 586 -10.05 10.68 -6.68
CA GLU A 586 -9.47 9.97 -7.84
C GLU A 586 -10.50 9.19 -8.69
N VAL A 587 -11.62 8.73 -8.11
CA VAL A 587 -12.59 7.95 -8.89
C VAL A 587 -13.40 8.83 -9.83
N SER A 588 -13.61 10.12 -9.53
CA SER A 588 -14.18 11.06 -10.51
C SER A 588 -13.20 11.37 -11.65
N ARG A 589 -11.88 11.31 -11.40
CA ARG A 589 -10.86 11.38 -12.45
C ARG A 589 -10.83 10.12 -13.35
N ALA A 590 -11.23 8.96 -12.81
CA ALA A 590 -11.26 7.69 -13.54
C ALA A 590 -12.65 7.29 -14.09
N LYS A 591 -13.72 8.07 -13.87
CA LYS A 591 -15.10 7.70 -14.24
C LYS A 591 -15.78 8.60 -15.27
N LEU A 592 -15.09 9.59 -15.82
CA LEU A 592 -15.52 10.28 -17.05
C LEU A 592 -15.04 9.52 -18.29
N ARG A 593 -15.23 8.20 -18.30
CA ARG A 593 -14.97 7.35 -19.48
C ARG A 593 -16.22 6.55 -19.82
N PRO A 594 -17.16 7.11 -20.61
CA PRO A 594 -18.21 6.32 -21.20
C PRO A 594 -17.66 5.57 -22.43
N GLY A 595 -17.78 4.24 -22.42
CA GLY A 595 -17.86 3.41 -23.63
C GLY A 595 -16.63 3.31 -24.55
N LYS A 596 -15.98 2.13 -24.56
CA LYS A 596 -14.96 1.69 -25.55
C LYS A 596 -13.72 2.60 -25.67
N THR A 597 -12.96 2.77 -24.59
CA THR A 597 -11.57 3.20 -24.70
C THR A 597 -10.67 2.02 -25.06
N MET A 598 -10.13 2.03 -26.29
CA MET A 598 -8.92 1.29 -26.67
C MET A 598 -7.76 1.78 -25.78
N ARG A 599 -6.81 0.90 -25.44
CA ARG A 599 -5.66 1.29 -24.60
C ARG A 599 -4.71 2.17 -25.43
N GLU A 600 -3.97 3.09 -24.78
CA GLU A 600 -2.89 3.88 -25.41
C GLU A 600 -1.91 2.98 -26.19
N GLU A 601 -1.67 1.76 -25.69
CA GLU A 601 -0.85 0.71 -26.30
C GLU A 601 -1.29 0.30 -27.72
N ASP A 602 -2.56 0.52 -28.12
CA ASP A 602 -3.09 0.11 -29.41
C ASP A 602 -2.83 1.15 -30.53
N TRP A 603 -2.32 2.34 -30.22
CA TRP A 603 -2.13 3.44 -31.18
C TRP A 603 -0.73 3.55 -31.77
N GLY A 604 0.27 2.87 -31.19
CA GLY A 604 1.66 2.92 -31.65
C GLY A 604 2.32 4.29 -31.43
N VAL A 605 1.98 4.97 -30.33
CA VAL A 605 2.44 6.32 -30.00
C VAL A 605 3.25 6.27 -28.71
N ASP A 606 4.43 6.88 -28.72
CA ASP A 606 5.34 7.05 -27.58
C ASP A 606 5.29 8.48 -27.04
N LEU A 607 5.44 8.57 -25.72
CA LEU A 607 5.58 9.81 -24.97
C LEU A 607 7.03 9.95 -24.52
N VAL A 608 7.68 11.00 -24.97
CA VAL A 608 9.11 11.22 -24.75
C VAL A 608 9.35 12.63 -24.22
N GLU A 609 9.88 12.70 -23.01
CA GLU A 609 10.33 13.94 -22.38
C GLU A 609 11.76 14.28 -22.83
N VAL A 610 11.98 15.56 -23.16
CA VAL A 610 13.26 16.11 -23.59
C VAL A 610 13.53 17.45 -22.91
N THR A 611 14.69 17.61 -22.29
CA THR A 611 15.14 18.89 -21.74
C THR A 611 16.03 19.62 -22.76
N ILE A 612 15.74 20.90 -23.04
CA ILE A 612 16.50 21.69 -24.00
C ILE A 612 17.88 22.08 -23.40
N PRO A 613 19.00 21.68 -24.00
CA PRO A 613 20.33 21.99 -23.48
C PRO A 613 20.69 23.48 -23.54
N GLN A 614 21.70 23.87 -22.74
CA GLN A 614 22.27 25.23 -22.82
C GLN A 614 23.16 25.39 -24.06
N GLY A 615 23.02 26.52 -24.77
CA GLY A 615 23.89 26.87 -25.91
C GLY A 615 23.44 26.36 -27.29
N VAL A 616 22.22 25.82 -27.42
CA VAL A 616 21.72 25.32 -28.71
C VAL A 616 21.35 26.44 -29.68
N ALA A 617 21.74 26.31 -30.95
CA ALA A 617 21.55 27.33 -32.00
C ALA A 617 20.08 27.60 -32.35
N TYR A 618 19.18 26.69 -31.96
CA TYR A 618 17.74 26.81 -32.18
C TYR A 618 16.98 27.37 -30.96
N ALA A 619 17.69 27.71 -29.87
CA ALA A 619 17.11 28.42 -28.73
C ALA A 619 16.53 29.79 -29.17
N GLY A 620 15.34 30.11 -28.67
CA GLY A 620 14.60 31.33 -29.01
C GLY A 620 13.76 31.23 -30.28
N GLN A 621 13.89 30.17 -31.08
CA GLN A 621 13.04 29.94 -32.24
C GLN A 621 11.66 29.42 -31.84
N SER A 622 10.62 29.84 -32.57
CA SER A 622 9.26 29.37 -32.35
C SER A 622 9.08 27.93 -32.83
N LEU A 623 8.13 27.20 -32.23
CA LEU A 623 7.75 25.85 -32.66
C LEU A 623 7.42 25.78 -34.17
N ARG A 624 6.84 26.84 -34.72
CA ARG A 624 6.55 27.01 -36.16
C ARG A 624 7.82 27.06 -37.00
N ALA A 625 8.84 27.80 -36.54
CA ALA A 625 10.13 27.90 -37.23
C ALA A 625 10.91 26.58 -37.18
N LEU A 626 10.85 25.89 -36.04
CA LEU A 626 11.48 24.57 -35.85
C LEU A 626 10.82 23.49 -36.70
N GLY A 627 9.51 23.61 -36.93
CA GLY A 627 8.75 22.69 -37.77
C GLY A 627 8.79 21.26 -37.26
N ILE A 628 8.85 21.04 -35.94
CA ILE A 628 8.97 19.70 -35.33
C ILE A 628 7.89 18.75 -35.88
N ARG A 629 6.65 19.25 -35.97
CA ARG A 629 5.50 18.49 -36.52
C ARG A 629 5.59 18.20 -38.01
N SER A 630 6.07 19.15 -38.83
CA SER A 630 6.14 18.99 -40.28
C SER A 630 7.40 18.27 -40.77
N ARG A 631 8.50 18.37 -40.02
CA ARG A 631 9.80 17.79 -40.37
C ARG A 631 10.06 16.42 -39.74
N MET A 632 9.62 16.21 -38.50
CA MET A 632 9.95 15.00 -37.74
C MET A 632 8.74 14.20 -37.26
N GLY A 633 7.51 14.66 -37.55
CA GLY A 633 6.29 13.91 -37.24
C GLY A 633 5.89 13.89 -35.76
N CYS A 634 6.65 14.55 -34.88
CA CYS A 634 6.33 14.68 -33.46
C CYS A 634 5.54 15.96 -33.16
N THR A 635 4.62 15.87 -32.20
CA THR A 635 3.89 17.03 -31.67
C THR A 635 4.45 17.38 -30.30
N VAL A 636 4.76 18.66 -30.09
CA VAL A 636 5.07 19.20 -28.76
C VAL A 636 3.76 19.43 -28.03
N VAL A 637 3.59 18.73 -26.92
CA VAL A 637 2.35 18.72 -26.13
C VAL A 637 2.44 19.69 -24.97
N GLU A 638 3.63 19.83 -24.39
CA GLU A 638 3.83 20.61 -23.18
C GLU A 638 5.23 21.20 -23.17
N ILE A 639 5.34 22.43 -22.68
CA ILE A 639 6.61 23.06 -22.32
C ILE A 639 6.52 23.46 -20.86
N GLU A 640 7.36 22.89 -20.01
CA GLU A 640 7.54 23.37 -18.64
C GLU A 640 8.74 24.30 -18.58
N ARG A 641 8.52 25.51 -18.07
CA ARG A 641 9.54 26.52 -17.87
C ARG A 641 9.57 26.96 -16.42
N GLN A 642 10.65 26.62 -15.71
CA GLN A 642 10.86 27.03 -14.31
C GLN A 642 9.68 26.70 -13.38
N GLY A 643 9.06 25.52 -13.56
CA GLY A 643 7.90 25.09 -12.78
C GLY A 643 6.56 25.68 -13.23
N VAL A 644 6.52 26.41 -14.34
CA VAL A 644 5.29 26.88 -14.99
C VAL A 644 5.04 26.05 -16.24
N GLU A 645 3.94 25.31 -16.24
CA GLU A 645 3.51 24.44 -17.33
C GLU A 645 2.75 25.24 -18.40
N LEU A 646 3.22 25.15 -19.64
CA LEU A 646 2.55 25.64 -20.83
C LEU A 646 2.00 24.43 -21.58
N ALA A 647 0.80 24.01 -21.19
CA ALA A 647 0.05 22.99 -21.91
C ALA A 647 -0.34 23.51 -23.29
N ASN A 648 -0.17 22.66 -24.30
CA ASN A 648 -0.50 22.93 -25.70
C ASN A 648 0.07 24.27 -26.23
N PRO A 649 1.40 24.41 -26.30
CA PRO A 649 2.03 25.66 -26.68
C PRO A 649 1.67 26.06 -28.11
N HIS A 650 1.26 27.32 -28.29
CA HIS A 650 0.95 27.88 -29.60
C HIS A 650 2.16 27.73 -30.55
N PRO A 651 1.97 27.54 -31.88
CA PRO A 651 3.09 27.45 -32.83
C PRO A 651 4.09 28.62 -32.78
N ASP A 652 3.68 29.77 -32.25
CA ASP A 652 4.54 30.95 -32.11
C ASP A 652 5.36 30.96 -30.81
N GLN A 653 5.13 30.00 -29.92
CA GLN A 653 5.87 29.85 -28.67
C GLN A 653 7.31 29.43 -28.95
N SER A 654 8.27 30.17 -28.36
CA SER A 654 9.69 29.86 -28.47
C SER A 654 10.16 28.90 -27.39
N LEU A 655 11.06 27.98 -27.80
CA LEU A 655 11.80 27.11 -26.89
C LEU A 655 13.06 27.81 -26.38
N TYR A 656 13.29 27.78 -25.06
CA TYR A 656 14.47 28.34 -24.42
C TYR A 656 15.30 27.24 -23.75
N PRO A 657 16.60 27.49 -23.49
CA PRO A 657 17.42 26.57 -22.72
C PRO A 657 16.83 26.30 -21.34
N GLY A 658 16.81 25.02 -20.94
CA GLY A 658 16.22 24.57 -19.68
C GLY A 658 14.70 24.34 -19.73
N ASP A 659 14.03 24.63 -20.85
CA ASP A 659 12.64 24.19 -21.05
C ASP A 659 12.59 22.66 -21.08
N ARG A 660 11.63 22.06 -20.36
CA ARG A 660 11.30 20.64 -20.47
C ARG A 660 10.13 20.47 -21.43
N VAL A 661 10.29 19.62 -22.43
CA VAL A 661 9.36 19.50 -23.54
C VAL A 661 8.84 18.08 -23.63
N LEU A 662 7.52 17.92 -23.61
CA LEU A 662 6.87 16.62 -23.80
C LEU A 662 6.51 16.42 -25.27
N LEU A 663 7.03 15.34 -25.88
CA LEU A 663 6.81 14.98 -27.27
C LEU A 663 5.88 13.77 -27.38
N VAL A 664 5.01 13.81 -28.38
CA VAL A 664 4.13 12.71 -28.79
C VAL A 664 4.33 12.39 -30.26
N GLY A 665 4.60 11.12 -30.57
CA GLY A 665 4.79 10.61 -31.95
C GLY A 665 5.00 9.10 -31.96
N GLY A 666 5.27 8.48 -33.12
CA GLY A 666 5.67 7.07 -33.15
C GLY A 666 7.09 6.86 -32.62
N GLU A 667 7.43 5.62 -32.24
CA GLU A 667 8.70 5.25 -31.59
C GLU A 667 9.95 5.71 -32.39
N LYS A 668 9.89 5.68 -33.72
CA LYS A 668 11.00 6.13 -34.58
C LYS A 668 11.06 7.66 -34.67
N GLU A 669 9.92 8.32 -34.78
CA GLU A 669 9.81 9.77 -34.85
C GLU A 669 10.27 10.45 -33.54
N THR A 670 9.87 9.88 -32.39
CA THR A 670 10.24 10.41 -31.07
C THR A 670 11.72 10.20 -30.78
N ALA A 671 12.30 9.06 -31.15
CA ALA A 671 13.74 8.82 -31.03
C ALA A 671 14.56 9.80 -31.90
N GLN A 672 14.11 10.07 -33.13
CA GLN A 672 14.77 11.02 -34.03
C GLN A 672 14.67 12.47 -33.52
N THR A 673 13.49 12.86 -33.04
CA THR A 673 13.24 14.21 -32.50
C THR A 673 14.02 14.45 -31.20
N ARG A 674 14.05 13.44 -30.31
CA ARG A 674 14.88 13.45 -29.10
C ARG A 674 16.35 13.65 -29.46
N ALA A 675 16.88 12.85 -30.40
CA ALA A 675 18.27 12.96 -30.82
C ALA A 675 18.62 14.33 -31.45
N PHE A 676 17.65 15.00 -32.09
CA PHE A 676 17.82 16.35 -32.61
C PHE A 676 17.85 17.41 -31.48
N LEU A 677 16.97 17.26 -30.48
CA LEU A 677 16.81 18.22 -29.38
C LEU A 677 17.81 18.03 -28.22
N GLU A 678 18.39 16.84 -28.06
CA GLU A 678 19.37 16.51 -27.00
C GLU A 678 20.84 16.62 -27.48
N ARG A 679 21.12 17.26 -28.62
CA ARG A 679 22.51 17.40 -29.11
C ARG A 679 23.33 18.27 -28.16
N GLU A 680 24.08 17.54 -27.32
CA GLU A 680 24.92 17.94 -26.19
C GLU A 680 24.18 18.48 -24.94
N GLY A 681 23.58 17.55 -24.18
CA GLY A 681 23.27 17.72 -22.76
C GLY A 681 22.65 16.46 -22.16
N LYS A 682 23.28 15.87 -21.15
CA LYS A 682 22.72 14.78 -20.33
C LYS A 682 22.24 15.37 -19.01
N ASP A 683 20.99 15.10 -18.63
CA ASP A 683 20.55 15.10 -17.23
C ASP A 683 19.34 14.17 -17.02
N GLU A 684 19.24 13.60 -15.82
CA GLU A 684 18.28 12.59 -15.38
C GLU A 684 17.03 13.17 -14.70
N ALA A 685 15.86 12.57 -15.00
CA ALA A 685 14.64 12.36 -14.18
C ALA A 685 13.82 13.53 -13.57
N GLU A 686 12.51 13.64 -13.91
CA GLU A 686 11.35 13.24 -13.06
C GLU A 686 9.98 13.55 -13.73
N SER A 687 9.14 12.51 -13.82
CA SER A 687 7.66 12.45 -14.02
C SER A 687 6.83 13.74 -14.22
N PHE A 688 6.38 13.98 -15.47
CA PHE A 688 5.19 14.81 -15.77
C PHE A 688 3.88 14.19 -15.25
N ARG A 689 2.96 15.03 -14.75
CA ARG A 689 1.58 14.66 -14.42
C ARG A 689 0.61 15.68 -15.03
N GLU A 690 -0.53 15.15 -15.49
CA GLU A 690 -1.79 15.84 -15.80
C GLU A 690 -2.07 16.34 -17.24
N ASN A 691 -1.62 15.59 -18.26
CA ASN A 691 -2.33 15.53 -19.56
C ASN A 691 -2.54 14.05 -19.97
N THR A 692 -3.78 13.68 -20.33
CA THR A 692 -4.14 12.28 -20.66
C THR A 692 -4.51 12.14 -22.13
N LEU A 693 -3.98 11.09 -22.78
CA LEU A 693 -4.46 10.66 -24.09
C LEU A 693 -5.76 9.88 -23.90
N GLU A 694 -6.83 10.37 -24.50
CA GLU A 694 -8.14 9.73 -24.43
C GLU A 694 -8.60 9.34 -25.83
N THR A 695 -9.30 8.21 -25.94
CA THR A 695 -9.91 7.80 -27.21
C THR A 695 -11.41 8.00 -27.11
N VAL A 696 -11.95 8.90 -27.93
CA VAL A 696 -13.38 9.22 -27.98
C VAL A 696 -13.97 8.69 -29.29
N LEU A 697 -15.12 8.02 -29.21
CA LEU A 697 -15.85 7.54 -30.39
C LEU A 697 -16.87 8.58 -30.83
N ILE A 698 -16.93 8.85 -32.13
CA ILE A 698 -17.96 9.73 -32.69
C ILE A 698 -19.32 9.00 -32.71
N PRO A 699 -20.34 9.48 -31.97
CA PRO A 699 -21.66 8.85 -31.94
C PRO A 699 -22.41 9.03 -33.27
N GLU A 700 -23.25 8.05 -33.64
CA GLU A 700 -23.98 8.03 -34.92
C GLU A 700 -24.97 9.20 -35.09
N GLY A 701 -25.35 9.87 -34.00
CA GLY A 701 -26.25 11.04 -34.00
C GLY A 701 -25.55 12.40 -33.83
N SER A 702 -24.22 12.48 -33.93
CA SER A 702 -23.50 13.74 -33.71
C SER A 702 -23.87 14.81 -34.77
N PRO A 703 -24.18 16.07 -34.37
CA PRO A 703 -24.50 17.15 -35.30
C PRO A 703 -23.28 17.60 -36.14
N HIS A 704 -22.09 17.11 -35.82
CA HIS A 704 -20.81 17.47 -36.43
C HIS A 704 -20.35 16.50 -37.54
N LEU A 705 -21.18 15.50 -37.90
CA LEU A 705 -20.88 14.53 -38.95
C LEU A 705 -20.78 15.18 -40.34
N GLY A 706 -19.82 14.75 -41.14
CA GLY A 706 -19.62 15.21 -42.53
C GLY A 706 -18.89 16.56 -42.68
N ARG A 707 -18.63 17.28 -41.59
CA ARG A 707 -17.84 18.52 -41.58
C ARG A 707 -16.35 18.25 -41.46
N THR A 708 -15.52 19.13 -42.03
CA THR A 708 -14.06 19.01 -41.97
C THR A 708 -13.51 19.48 -40.63
N LEU A 709 -12.32 18.98 -40.24
CA LEU A 709 -11.61 19.44 -39.05
C LEU A 709 -11.35 20.96 -39.04
N ALA A 710 -11.15 21.57 -40.22
CA ALA A 710 -11.01 23.02 -40.38
C ALA A 710 -12.30 23.78 -40.07
N GLU A 711 -13.44 23.28 -40.56
CA GLU A 711 -14.76 23.91 -40.33
C GLU A 711 -15.23 23.76 -38.89
N LEU A 712 -14.83 22.69 -38.22
CA LEU A 712 -15.22 22.39 -36.85
C LEU A 712 -14.43 23.17 -35.80
N GLY A 713 -13.23 23.67 -36.14
CA GLY A 713 -12.43 24.48 -35.21
C GLY A 713 -12.22 23.84 -33.84
N VAL A 714 -12.11 22.51 -33.78
CA VAL A 714 -12.24 21.69 -32.55
C VAL A 714 -11.39 22.24 -31.39
N PHE A 715 -10.14 22.58 -31.68
CA PHE A 715 -9.23 23.13 -30.69
C PHE A 715 -9.70 24.50 -30.15
N THR A 716 -10.20 25.36 -31.04
CA THR A 716 -10.69 26.70 -30.69
C THR A 716 -11.99 26.66 -29.87
N GLU A 717 -12.85 25.67 -30.12
CA GLU A 717 -14.14 25.55 -29.43
C GLU A 717 -14.08 24.74 -28.13
N THR A 718 -13.18 23.76 -28.03
CA THR A 718 -13.17 22.79 -26.91
C THR A 718 -11.83 22.68 -26.17
N GLY A 719 -10.77 23.33 -26.65
CA GLY A 719 -9.41 23.19 -26.12
C GLY A 719 -8.72 21.85 -26.46
N VAL A 720 -9.45 20.91 -27.08
CA VAL A 720 -8.97 19.55 -27.35
C VAL A 720 -8.22 19.45 -28.67
N GLN A 721 -7.08 18.75 -28.64
CA GLN A 721 -6.33 18.45 -29.85
C GLN A 721 -6.55 17.01 -30.31
N ILE A 722 -6.87 16.83 -31.59
CA ILE A 722 -6.99 15.50 -32.21
C ILE A 722 -5.63 15.05 -32.73
N ILE A 723 -5.12 13.96 -32.15
CA ILE A 723 -3.83 13.35 -32.47
C ILE A 723 -3.97 12.28 -33.56
N GLY A 724 -5.10 11.58 -33.61
CA GLY A 724 -5.32 10.54 -34.60
C GLY A 724 -6.78 10.22 -34.84
N ILE A 725 -7.10 9.73 -36.03
CA ILE A 725 -8.41 9.21 -36.40
C ILE A 725 -8.22 7.75 -36.83
N ARG A 726 -8.97 6.84 -36.25
CA ARG A 726 -9.01 5.44 -36.67
C ARG A 726 -10.36 5.12 -37.29
N ARG A 727 -10.33 4.71 -38.56
CA ARG A 727 -11.50 4.44 -39.40
C ARG A 727 -11.36 3.06 -40.03
N GLU A 728 -12.35 2.19 -39.83
CA GLU A 728 -12.41 0.83 -40.42
C GLU A 728 -11.11 0.02 -40.23
N GLY A 729 -10.46 0.17 -39.08
CA GLY A 729 -9.20 -0.54 -38.76
C GLY A 729 -7.92 0.10 -39.30
N LYS A 730 -7.99 1.19 -40.07
CA LYS A 730 -6.83 2.00 -40.49
C LYS A 730 -6.64 3.19 -39.55
N THR A 731 -5.41 3.41 -39.10
CA THR A 731 -5.05 4.50 -38.18
C THR A 731 -4.41 5.63 -38.98
N PHE A 732 -4.99 6.82 -38.90
CA PHE A 732 -4.48 8.05 -39.47
C PHE A 732 -3.98 8.93 -38.32
N LEU A 733 -2.67 8.86 -38.05
CA LEU A 733 -2.03 9.76 -37.09
C LEU A 733 -1.84 11.13 -37.75
N ASN A 734 -2.09 12.20 -37.00
CA ASN A 734 -1.98 13.59 -37.45
C ASN A 734 -2.91 13.94 -38.65
N PRO A 735 -4.25 13.86 -38.46
CA PRO A 735 -5.22 14.08 -39.55
C PRO A 735 -5.12 15.50 -40.13
N SER A 736 -5.24 15.60 -41.46
CA SER A 736 -5.19 16.89 -42.15
C SER A 736 -6.46 17.71 -41.93
N ALA A 737 -6.37 19.03 -42.07
CA ALA A 737 -7.50 19.96 -41.95
C ALA A 737 -8.70 19.64 -42.85
N LYS A 738 -8.51 18.83 -43.90
CA LYS A 738 -9.54 18.40 -44.87
C LYS A 738 -10.26 17.12 -44.47
N GLU A 739 -9.81 16.40 -43.45
CA GLU A 739 -10.47 15.18 -42.97
C GLU A 739 -11.81 15.49 -42.33
N THR A 740 -12.80 14.65 -42.60
CA THR A 740 -14.18 14.81 -42.09
C THR A 740 -14.51 13.81 -41.00
N PHE A 741 -15.37 14.20 -40.06
CA PHE A 741 -15.92 13.29 -39.05
C PHE A 741 -16.93 12.32 -39.66
N LYS A 742 -16.75 11.01 -39.43
CA LYS A 742 -17.70 9.97 -39.78
C LYS A 742 -18.18 9.22 -38.54
N ALA A 743 -19.41 8.72 -38.62
CA ALA A 743 -20.00 7.93 -37.55
C ALA A 743 -19.16 6.67 -37.29
N GLY A 744 -18.82 6.43 -36.02
CA GLY A 744 -17.99 5.29 -35.62
C GLY A 744 -16.47 5.47 -35.78
N ASP A 745 -15.99 6.64 -36.21
CA ASP A 745 -14.56 6.97 -36.12
C ASP A 745 -14.13 7.01 -34.64
N ALA A 746 -12.93 6.48 -34.35
CA ALA A 746 -12.29 6.65 -33.05
C ALA A 746 -11.26 7.79 -33.15
N LEU A 747 -11.43 8.81 -32.33
CA LEU A 747 -10.53 9.96 -32.23
C LEU A 747 -9.59 9.75 -31.04
N LEU A 748 -8.28 9.76 -31.29
CA LEU A 748 -7.29 9.90 -30.23
C LEU A 748 -7.13 11.39 -29.95
N ILE A 749 -7.54 11.81 -28.76
CA ILE A 749 -7.50 13.20 -28.30
C ILE A 749 -6.52 13.38 -27.16
N LEU A 750 -5.99 14.58 -27.05
CA LEU A 750 -5.18 15.04 -25.93
C LEU A 750 -5.88 16.22 -25.29
N ALA A 751 -6.18 16.06 -24.01
CA ALA A 751 -6.98 17.00 -23.24
C ALA A 751 -6.68 16.85 -21.74
N THR A 752 -6.89 17.91 -20.98
CA THR A 752 -7.11 17.80 -19.54
C THR A 752 -8.46 17.10 -19.26
N PRO A 753 -8.68 16.52 -18.06
CA PRO A 753 -9.93 15.82 -17.75
C PRO A 753 -11.20 16.68 -17.90
N GLU A 754 -11.08 17.99 -17.72
CA GLU A 754 -12.19 18.94 -17.88
C GLU A 754 -12.51 19.20 -19.36
N GLU A 755 -11.47 19.42 -20.18
CA GLU A 755 -11.60 19.63 -21.63
C GLU A 755 -12.11 18.38 -22.35
N GLY A 756 -11.63 17.19 -21.97
CA GLY A 756 -12.11 15.92 -22.54
C GLY A 756 -13.61 15.70 -22.31
N SER A 757 -14.09 16.04 -21.11
CA SER A 757 -15.53 15.96 -20.77
C SER A 757 -16.37 16.98 -21.52
N GLN A 758 -15.85 18.20 -21.74
CA GLN A 758 -16.51 19.23 -22.55
C GLN A 758 -16.57 18.83 -24.03
N PHE A 759 -15.51 18.22 -24.56
CA PHE A 759 -15.47 17.74 -25.94
C PHE A 759 -16.44 16.58 -26.20
N GLU A 760 -16.60 15.65 -25.24
CA GLU A 760 -17.63 14.60 -25.35
C GLU A 760 -19.05 15.18 -25.37
N GLN A 761 -19.32 16.21 -24.58
CA GLN A 761 -20.63 16.90 -24.59
C GLN A 761 -20.85 17.66 -25.90
N TRP A 762 -19.83 18.37 -26.37
CA TRP A 762 -19.85 19.07 -27.65
C TRP A 762 -20.12 18.12 -28.82
N LEU A 763 -19.56 16.90 -28.82
CA LEU A 763 -19.85 15.88 -29.83
C LEU A 763 -21.32 15.40 -29.82
N LEU A 764 -22.03 15.51 -28.69
CA LEU A 764 -23.41 15.05 -28.53
C LEU A 764 -24.45 16.12 -28.87
N GLY A 765 -24.06 17.40 -28.94
CA GLY A 765 -24.94 18.54 -29.24
C GLY A 765 -25.49 19.24 -28.01
#